data_AF-A0A0C9WRM0-F1
#
_entry.id   AF-A0A0C9WRM0-F1
#
_cell.length_a   1.000
_cell.length_b   1.000
_cell.length_c   1.000
_cell.angle_alpha   90.00
_cell.angle_beta   90.00
_cell.angle_gamma   90.00
#
_symmetry.space_group_name_H-M   'P 1'
#
loop_
_entity.id
_entity.type
_entity.pdbx_description
1 polymer ?
#
loop_
_entity_poly.entity_id
_entity_poly.type
_entity_poly.pdbx_seq_one_letter_code
_entity_poly.pdbx_strand_id
1 'polypeptide(L)'
;MLSTPNVPRQFKEFEEEMKKRGGFDDANILNQYIDKILHSQGCQSISLDNHIWMLQKILNMRRVQGKDQSLKQLNRYMVIACFRKLAQRACYARSMPFFQALNNVDLRKIDFDKAKPDTTPDDSAVITDHECLAMFLDYHPRRYEYKRLLYIYTSDKKIPIHNKDTFEEFHQLLLSILETYQEGLTGMEAAIGDDGPSKEKFRKAATRVSWAGFLLHRLNTGAALRAHLQTIRESLSGLAMPSLPKSRKNEADIYPIQGEADIFLTDDALIAHEAGALFNEGNDSADEGPPSSLQDADGHDNAPDDDNNDGSGEFEHANSEEGDSSDDGGHAVASADPNDLSGSTLDDVLDGEPGYRDRDEDEDEDEFEEIKSEAGYLATLKWMKLLVSQFNSASLLALGLPADVSLRILKSPPVGADLMSWKELLADSSFFPTWSPDQHRPGSRLWSNQEIANFLESGINANRRPTCGHAQNALNAWEEVLKTYQSSSDHRPLFARVVGSVTWIQDQSSVPGCKAAAADILKLLTRNVADILADPCRTSKVTHNLRYITDVCMIFGTLSATNFKGSLHCEAALGTLISTPASETYPQYSSLLAEMQQYGRVIGTSKRCCPVCAALLSIITPQGTAQPFLIRGSHRTISSCTLPDWTPPRIVKELIKHFGEPLREEIGRLMEHTHWAPLKYSPSTGSSALSATSLGRRLPVNTKVVMIEPEWT
;
A
#
# COMPACT_ATOMS: atom_id res chain seq x y z
N MET A 1 27.93 -0.26 7.01
CA MET A 1 26.47 0.02 6.91
C MET A 1 25.67 -1.23 6.60
N LEU A 2 26.18 -2.11 5.73
CA LEU A 2 25.66 -3.47 5.62
C LEU A 2 26.08 -4.28 6.84
N SER A 3 25.14 -5.00 7.42
CA SER A 3 25.39 -5.96 8.50
C SER A 3 24.75 -7.29 8.16
N THR A 4 25.49 -8.37 8.41
CA THR A 4 24.89 -9.70 8.50
C THR A 4 24.03 -9.77 9.76
N PRO A 5 22.84 -10.38 9.69
CA PRO A 5 21.99 -10.50 10.86
C PRO A 5 22.69 -11.36 11.92
N ASN A 6 22.64 -10.92 13.18
CA ASN A 6 23.23 -11.67 14.28
C ASN A 6 22.46 -12.97 14.52
N VAL A 7 23.17 -14.05 14.86
CA VAL A 7 22.52 -15.29 15.31
C VAL A 7 21.76 -14.99 16.61
N PRO A 8 20.44 -15.25 16.68
CA PRO A 8 19.65 -15.01 17.87
C PRO A 8 20.26 -15.73 19.09
N ARG A 9 20.44 -15.01 20.19
CA ARG A 9 21.01 -15.58 21.43
C ARG A 9 20.28 -16.85 21.87
N GLN A 10 18.95 -16.82 21.84
CA GLN A 10 18.10 -17.95 22.17
C GLN A 10 18.32 -19.17 21.25
N PHE A 11 18.63 -18.94 19.97
CA PHE A 11 18.96 -20.03 19.06
C PHE A 11 20.31 -20.66 19.44
N LYS A 12 21.33 -19.86 19.76
CA LYS A 12 22.63 -20.39 20.21
C LYS A 12 22.49 -21.25 21.46
N GLU A 13 21.76 -20.74 22.46
CA GLU A 13 21.51 -21.47 23.72
C GLU A 13 20.77 -22.79 23.45
N PHE A 14 19.76 -22.77 22.59
CA PHE A 14 19.02 -23.97 22.19
C PHE A 14 19.88 -24.95 21.39
N GLU A 15 20.69 -24.46 20.45
CA GLU A 15 21.60 -25.26 19.64
C GLU A 15 22.64 -25.96 20.51
N GLU A 16 23.24 -25.25 21.47
CA GLU A 16 24.16 -25.83 22.45
C GLU A 16 23.50 -26.89 23.32
N GLU A 17 22.27 -26.65 23.79
CA GLU A 17 21.49 -27.62 24.55
C GLU A 17 21.22 -28.90 23.75
N MET A 18 20.81 -28.75 22.48
CA MET A 18 20.52 -29.87 21.60
C MET A 18 21.78 -30.65 21.23
N LYS A 19 22.91 -29.97 20.98
CA LYS A 19 24.21 -30.61 20.72
C LYS A 19 24.72 -31.39 21.93
N LYS A 20 24.54 -30.88 23.16
CA LYS A 20 24.89 -31.59 24.41
C LYS A 20 24.12 -32.90 24.58
N ARG A 21 22.89 -33.00 24.07
CA ARG A 21 22.08 -34.24 24.10
C ARG A 21 22.52 -35.28 23.07
N GLY A 22 23.37 -34.90 22.10
CA GLY A 22 23.87 -35.76 21.02
C GLY A 22 22.83 -36.07 19.94
N GLY A 23 23.30 -36.40 18.73
CA GLY A 23 22.47 -37.04 17.70
C GLY A 23 21.51 -36.16 16.90
N PHE A 24 21.72 -34.84 16.83
CA PHE A 24 20.91 -33.95 15.99
C PHE A 24 21.78 -33.26 14.93
N ASP A 25 21.36 -33.34 13.67
CA ASP A 25 21.88 -32.47 12.61
C ASP A 25 21.26 -31.05 12.72
N ASP A 26 21.89 -30.07 12.06
CA ASP A 26 21.43 -28.68 12.00
C ASP A 26 19.96 -28.54 11.57
N ALA A 27 19.55 -29.44 10.68
CA ALA A 27 18.22 -29.58 10.13
C ALA A 27 17.17 -29.89 11.21
N ASN A 28 17.45 -30.86 12.07
CA ASN A 28 16.61 -31.26 13.18
C ASN A 28 16.63 -30.21 14.31
N ILE A 29 17.77 -29.55 14.54
CA ILE A 29 17.86 -28.45 15.50
C ILE A 29 16.95 -27.30 15.07
N LEU A 30 17.01 -26.87 13.80
CA LEU A 30 16.16 -25.80 13.29
C LEU A 30 14.67 -26.14 13.38
N ASN A 31 14.28 -27.34 12.95
CA ASN A 31 12.91 -27.82 13.06
C ASN A 31 12.41 -27.77 14.51
N GLN A 32 13.21 -28.27 15.46
CA GLN A 32 12.82 -28.25 16.86
C GLN A 32 12.81 -26.86 17.46
N TYR A 33 13.67 -25.94 16.99
CA TYR A 33 13.64 -24.55 17.44
C TYR A 33 12.34 -23.86 17.01
N ILE A 34 11.92 -24.02 15.75
CA ILE A 34 10.63 -23.51 15.26
C ILE A 34 9.49 -24.13 16.08
N ASP A 35 9.55 -25.43 16.35
CA ASP A 35 8.46 -26.17 16.98
C ASP A 35 8.33 -25.95 18.49
N LYS A 36 9.46 -25.82 19.19
CA LYS A 36 9.49 -25.74 20.66
C LYS A 36 9.62 -24.33 21.16
N ILE A 37 10.48 -23.53 20.53
CA ILE A 37 10.82 -22.19 21.02
C ILE A 37 9.90 -21.15 20.41
N LEU A 38 9.79 -21.06 19.08
CA LEU A 38 8.98 -20.02 18.45
C LEU A 38 7.49 -20.16 18.76
N HIS A 39 6.95 -21.38 18.81
CA HIS A 39 5.57 -21.59 19.27
C HIS A 39 5.36 -21.20 20.74
N SER A 40 6.39 -21.30 21.58
CA SER A 40 6.26 -20.98 23.00
C SER A 40 6.25 -19.49 23.31
N GLN A 41 6.78 -18.67 22.41
CA GLN A 41 6.93 -17.23 22.60
C GLN A 41 5.71 -16.42 22.14
N GLY A 42 4.69 -17.06 21.54
CA GLY A 42 3.42 -16.41 21.23
C GLY A 42 3.57 -15.08 20.48
N CYS A 43 4.39 -15.07 19.42
CA CYS A 43 4.71 -13.88 18.61
C CYS A 43 4.99 -12.60 19.44
N GLN A 44 5.71 -12.73 20.56
CA GLN A 44 6.48 -11.60 21.07
C GLN A 44 7.28 -11.00 19.91
N SER A 45 7.45 -9.67 19.90
CA SER A 45 8.07 -8.95 18.79
C SER A 45 9.41 -9.59 18.40
N ILE A 46 9.42 -10.32 17.27
CA ILE A 46 10.65 -10.84 16.68
C ILE A 46 11.38 -9.63 16.12
N SER A 47 12.60 -9.36 16.58
CA SER A 47 13.41 -8.28 16.04
C SER A 47 13.67 -8.51 14.54
N LEU A 48 13.88 -7.43 13.79
CA LEU A 48 14.20 -7.53 12.37
C LEU A 48 15.42 -8.42 12.12
N ASP A 49 16.49 -8.26 12.91
CA ASP A 49 17.69 -9.10 12.82
C ASP A 49 17.37 -10.59 12.98
N ASN A 50 16.58 -10.95 13.99
CA ASN A 50 16.18 -12.34 14.23
C ASN A 50 15.30 -12.88 13.09
N HIS A 51 14.43 -12.04 12.53
CA HIS A 51 13.58 -12.41 11.41
C HIS A 51 14.40 -12.70 10.15
N ILE A 52 15.31 -11.80 9.77
CA ILE A 52 16.17 -11.95 8.61
C ILE A 52 17.11 -13.15 8.79
N TRP A 53 17.68 -13.34 9.99
CA TRP A 53 18.50 -14.51 10.28
C TRP A 53 17.73 -15.82 10.09
N MET A 54 16.49 -15.89 10.61
CA MET A 54 15.66 -17.08 10.51
C MET A 54 15.32 -17.42 9.05
N LEU A 55 14.94 -16.42 8.26
CA LEU A 55 14.68 -16.60 6.83
C LEU A 55 15.93 -17.12 6.10
N GLN A 56 17.10 -16.50 6.33
CA GLN A 56 18.35 -16.96 5.73
C GLN A 56 18.68 -18.39 6.13
N LYS A 57 18.56 -18.75 7.41
CA LYS A 57 18.85 -20.11 7.90
C LYS A 57 17.89 -21.13 7.25
N ILE A 58 16.58 -20.88 7.23
CA ILE A 58 15.60 -21.78 6.59
C ILE A 58 15.88 -21.96 5.08
N LEU A 59 16.18 -20.86 4.38
CA LEU A 59 16.44 -20.91 2.94
C LEU A 59 17.72 -21.69 2.61
N ASN A 60 18.80 -21.50 3.38
CA ASN A 60 20.06 -22.19 3.16
C ASN A 60 20.03 -23.67 3.57
N MET A 61 19.15 -24.06 4.50
CA MET A 61 18.93 -25.47 4.87
C MET A 61 18.32 -26.31 3.73
N ARG A 62 17.80 -25.66 2.67
CA ARG A 62 17.28 -26.32 1.47
C ARG A 62 18.29 -27.25 0.81
N ARG A 63 19.59 -26.91 0.83
CA ARG A 63 20.65 -27.75 0.28
C ARG A 63 20.71 -29.12 0.95
N VAL A 64 20.38 -29.18 2.24
CA VAL A 64 20.44 -30.40 3.06
C VAL A 64 19.11 -31.14 3.05
N GLN A 65 17.99 -30.42 3.12
CA GLN A 65 16.65 -31.02 3.34
C GLN A 65 15.75 -31.05 2.11
N GLY A 66 16.13 -30.42 1.01
CA GLY A 66 15.31 -30.27 -0.20
C GLY A 66 14.32 -29.10 -0.14
N LYS A 67 13.73 -28.79 -1.31
CA LYS A 67 12.80 -27.66 -1.50
C LYS A 67 11.52 -27.82 -0.67
N ASP A 68 10.92 -29.00 -0.67
CA ASP A 68 9.63 -29.25 0.00
C ASP A 68 9.72 -29.09 1.51
N GLN A 69 10.79 -29.61 2.12
CA GLN A 69 10.97 -29.49 3.56
C GLN A 69 11.27 -28.04 3.98
N SER A 70 12.08 -27.32 3.19
CA SER A 70 12.33 -25.89 3.41
C SER A 70 11.05 -25.06 3.27
N LEU A 71 10.20 -25.36 2.27
CA LEU A 71 8.88 -24.71 2.12
C LEU A 71 7.95 -25.00 3.30
N LYS A 72 7.90 -26.24 3.80
CA LYS A 72 7.12 -26.59 5.01
C LYS A 72 7.59 -25.80 6.23
N GLN A 73 8.90 -25.71 6.45
CA GLN A 73 9.48 -24.91 7.55
C GLN A 73 9.17 -23.42 7.39
N LEU A 74 9.33 -22.89 6.18
CA LEU A 74 9.08 -21.48 5.90
C LEU A 74 7.61 -21.13 6.10
N ASN A 75 6.68 -21.95 5.63
CA ASN A 75 5.24 -21.76 5.89
C ASN A 75 4.91 -21.78 7.38
N ARG A 76 5.43 -22.75 8.14
CA ARG A 76 5.24 -22.82 9.60
C ARG A 76 5.80 -21.56 10.27
N TYR A 77 7.00 -21.14 9.90
CA TYR A 77 7.62 -19.93 10.42
C TYR A 77 6.78 -18.68 10.09
N MET A 78 6.34 -18.52 8.85
CA MET A 78 5.52 -17.40 8.41
C MET A 78 4.18 -17.35 9.14
N VAL A 79 3.55 -18.49 9.40
CA VAL A 79 2.33 -18.54 10.23
C VAL A 79 2.62 -18.00 11.62
N ILE A 80 3.67 -18.46 12.29
CA ILE A 80 4.00 -18.00 13.65
C ILE A 80 4.33 -16.51 13.66
N ALA A 81 5.23 -16.08 12.78
CA ALA A 81 5.75 -14.71 12.74
C ALA A 81 4.73 -13.68 12.23
N CYS A 82 3.78 -14.08 11.39
CA CYS A 82 2.80 -13.19 10.77
C CYS A 82 1.35 -13.42 11.23
N PHE A 83 1.09 -14.26 12.25
CA PHE A 83 -0.28 -14.68 12.56
C PHE A 83 -1.23 -13.50 12.82
N ARG A 84 -0.79 -12.43 13.50
CA ARG A 84 -1.62 -11.23 13.74
C ARG A 84 -2.07 -10.60 12.43
N LYS A 85 -1.18 -10.51 11.46
CA LYS A 85 -1.48 -9.98 10.11
C LYS A 85 -2.40 -10.94 9.33
N LEU A 86 -2.24 -12.25 9.51
CA LEU A 86 -3.13 -13.25 8.92
C LEU A 86 -4.54 -13.15 9.55
N ALA A 87 -4.63 -13.04 10.87
CA ALA A 87 -5.88 -12.85 11.62
C ALA A 87 -6.60 -11.55 11.21
N GLN A 88 -5.88 -10.43 11.11
CA GLN A 88 -6.44 -9.17 10.60
C GLN A 88 -6.97 -9.28 9.16
N ARG A 89 -6.49 -10.23 8.35
CA ARG A 89 -7.01 -10.42 6.98
C ARG A 89 -8.19 -11.37 6.94
N ALA A 90 -8.23 -12.37 7.82
CA ALA A 90 -9.25 -13.41 7.83
C ALA A 90 -10.46 -13.08 8.73
N CYS A 91 -10.22 -12.44 9.87
CA CYS A 91 -11.19 -12.26 10.96
C CYS A 91 -11.61 -10.80 11.17
N TYR A 92 -11.12 -9.86 10.37
CA TYR A 92 -11.50 -8.45 10.48
C TYR A 92 -12.90 -8.20 9.92
N ALA A 93 -13.58 -7.18 10.46
CA ALA A 93 -14.96 -6.86 10.11
C ALA A 93 -15.17 -6.63 8.60
N ARG A 94 -14.17 -6.11 7.87
CA ARG A 94 -14.24 -5.93 6.40
C ARG A 94 -14.10 -7.24 5.61
N SER A 95 -13.51 -8.27 6.21
CA SER A 95 -13.34 -9.58 5.56
C SER A 95 -14.53 -10.50 5.78
N MET A 96 -15.27 -10.31 6.88
CA MET A 96 -16.40 -11.17 7.24
C MET A 96 -17.53 -11.23 6.19
N PRO A 97 -17.88 -10.14 5.49
CA PRO A 97 -18.89 -10.20 4.42
C PRO A 97 -18.54 -11.20 3.32
N PHE A 98 -17.27 -11.36 2.93
CA PHE A 98 -16.86 -12.34 1.92
C PHE A 98 -17.10 -13.77 2.38
N PHE A 99 -16.76 -14.06 3.63
CA PHE A 99 -17.01 -15.37 4.23
C PHE A 99 -18.50 -15.66 4.34
N GLN A 100 -19.29 -14.69 4.82
CA GLN A 100 -20.75 -14.83 4.94
C GLN A 100 -21.41 -15.02 3.57
N ALA A 101 -20.98 -14.27 2.56
CA ALA A 101 -21.48 -14.43 1.20
C ALA A 101 -21.23 -15.84 0.67
N LEU A 102 -20.00 -16.36 0.84
CA LEU A 102 -19.69 -17.75 0.45
C LEU A 102 -20.54 -18.76 1.23
N ASN A 103 -20.68 -18.59 2.53
CA ASN A 103 -21.46 -19.49 3.39
C ASN A 103 -22.98 -19.47 3.09
N ASN A 104 -23.49 -18.36 2.56
CA ASN A 104 -24.90 -18.16 2.27
C ASN A 104 -25.29 -18.52 0.83
N VAL A 105 -24.36 -19.03 0.01
CA VAL A 105 -24.65 -19.45 -1.36
C VAL A 105 -25.65 -20.61 -1.36
N ASP A 106 -26.80 -20.41 -2.00
CA ASP A 106 -27.80 -21.46 -2.21
C ASP A 106 -27.46 -22.26 -3.48
N LEU A 107 -26.61 -23.27 -3.32
CA LEU A 107 -26.10 -24.09 -4.42
C LEU A 107 -27.20 -24.76 -5.26
N ARG A 108 -28.41 -24.96 -4.69
CA ARG A 108 -29.54 -25.58 -5.40
C ARG A 108 -30.16 -24.69 -6.47
N LYS A 109 -29.92 -23.39 -6.39
CA LYS A 109 -30.39 -22.40 -7.36
C LYS A 109 -29.43 -22.19 -8.52
N ILE A 110 -28.24 -22.77 -8.45
CA ILE A 110 -27.19 -22.58 -9.46
C ILE A 110 -27.40 -23.56 -10.60
N ASP A 111 -27.68 -23.03 -11.79
CA ASP A 111 -27.67 -23.81 -13.03
C ASP A 111 -26.22 -23.92 -13.54
N PHE A 112 -25.55 -25.01 -13.18
CA PHE A 112 -24.13 -25.24 -13.51
C PHE A 112 -23.86 -25.15 -15.02
N ASP A 113 -24.78 -25.61 -15.86
CA ASP A 113 -24.56 -25.64 -17.31
C ASP A 113 -24.54 -24.22 -17.89
N LYS A 114 -25.29 -23.28 -17.28
CA LYS A 114 -25.29 -21.86 -17.64
C LYS A 114 -24.12 -21.09 -17.02
N ALA A 115 -23.74 -21.45 -15.80
CA ALA A 115 -22.70 -20.75 -15.03
C ALA A 115 -21.28 -21.31 -15.26
N LYS A 116 -21.10 -22.14 -16.30
CA LYS A 116 -19.82 -22.81 -16.57
C LYS A 116 -18.75 -21.78 -16.99
N PRO A 117 -17.52 -21.89 -16.47
CA PRO A 117 -16.39 -21.09 -16.96
C PRO A 117 -16.15 -21.28 -18.46
N ASP A 118 -15.86 -20.17 -19.17
CA ASP A 118 -15.48 -20.21 -20.58
C ASP A 118 -14.08 -20.79 -20.82
N THR A 119 -13.26 -20.88 -19.78
CA THR A 119 -11.86 -21.31 -19.89
C THR A 119 -11.68 -22.78 -19.48
N THR A 120 -11.13 -23.58 -20.40
CA THR A 120 -10.60 -24.90 -20.06
C THR A 120 -9.31 -24.74 -19.24
N PRO A 121 -9.21 -25.38 -18.06
CA PRO A 121 -8.02 -25.27 -17.23
C PRO A 121 -6.82 -25.95 -17.88
N ASP A 122 -5.64 -25.37 -17.66
CA ASP A 122 -4.37 -26.00 -18.05
C ASP A 122 -4.09 -27.26 -17.21
N ASP A 123 -3.40 -28.24 -17.80
CA ASP A 123 -3.08 -29.52 -17.17
C ASP A 123 -2.29 -29.35 -15.86
N SER A 124 -1.39 -28.36 -15.79
CA SER A 124 -0.60 -28.08 -14.57
C SER A 124 -1.48 -27.60 -13.40
N ALA A 125 -2.51 -26.80 -13.70
CA ALA A 125 -3.47 -26.32 -12.71
C ALA A 125 -4.35 -27.46 -12.19
N VAL A 126 -4.77 -28.39 -13.08
CA VAL A 126 -5.52 -29.59 -12.70
C VAL A 126 -4.69 -30.49 -11.78
N ILE A 127 -3.40 -30.69 -12.08
CA ILE A 127 -2.50 -31.48 -11.21
C ILE A 127 -2.40 -30.83 -9.82
N THR A 128 -2.23 -29.52 -9.74
CA THR A 128 -2.18 -28.76 -8.48
C THR A 128 -3.47 -28.95 -7.65
N ASP A 129 -4.62 -28.93 -8.32
CA ASP A 129 -5.92 -29.16 -7.69
C ASP A 129 -6.05 -30.60 -7.13
N HIS A 130 -5.57 -31.61 -7.87
CA HIS A 130 -5.56 -33.00 -7.39
C HIS A 130 -4.61 -33.21 -6.20
N GLU A 131 -3.42 -32.60 -6.21
CA GLU A 131 -2.49 -32.62 -5.06
C GLU A 131 -3.15 -32.00 -3.82
N CYS A 132 -3.86 -30.88 -4.00
CA CYS A 132 -4.60 -30.22 -2.94
C CYS A 132 -5.70 -31.13 -2.38
N LEU A 133 -6.46 -31.80 -3.25
CA LEU A 133 -7.53 -32.71 -2.86
C LEU A 133 -6.98 -33.91 -2.09
N ALA A 134 -5.87 -34.52 -2.55
CA ALA A 134 -5.21 -35.63 -1.89
C ALA A 134 -4.83 -35.26 -0.44
N MET A 135 -4.14 -34.13 -0.26
CA MET A 135 -3.74 -33.65 1.06
C MET A 135 -4.94 -33.32 1.97
N PHE A 136 -6.05 -32.84 1.42
CA PHE A 136 -7.24 -32.59 2.21
C PHE A 136 -7.87 -33.90 2.70
N LEU A 137 -8.06 -34.87 1.80
CA LEU A 137 -8.71 -36.15 2.10
C LEU A 137 -7.89 -37.01 3.07
N ASP A 138 -6.55 -36.96 3.00
CA ASP A 138 -5.67 -37.71 3.90
C ASP A 138 -5.74 -37.23 5.36
N TYR A 139 -5.97 -35.93 5.58
CA TYR A 139 -5.94 -35.30 6.91
C TYR A 139 -7.33 -35.08 7.52
N HIS A 140 -8.40 -35.13 6.73
CA HIS A 140 -9.75 -34.81 7.20
C HIS A 140 -10.68 -36.04 7.18
N PRO A 141 -10.70 -36.88 8.24
CA PRO A 141 -11.54 -38.07 8.25
C PRO A 141 -13.05 -37.75 8.38
N ARG A 142 -13.81 -38.23 7.38
CA ARG A 142 -15.21 -38.74 7.42
C ARG A 142 -16.35 -37.86 7.97
N ARG A 143 -16.12 -36.61 8.38
CA ARG A 143 -17.25 -35.75 8.82
C ARG A 143 -18.21 -35.39 7.70
N TYR A 144 -17.71 -35.33 6.47
CA TYR A 144 -18.51 -35.09 5.27
C TYR A 144 -18.32 -36.25 4.31
N GLU A 145 -19.41 -36.66 3.66
CA GLU A 145 -19.40 -37.68 2.62
C GLU A 145 -18.98 -37.05 1.29
N TYR A 146 -17.69 -36.71 1.13
CA TYR A 146 -17.10 -36.26 -0.14
C TYR A 146 -16.99 -37.41 -1.16
N LYS A 147 -18.09 -38.11 -1.42
CA LYS A 147 -18.11 -39.38 -2.16
C LYS A 147 -17.60 -39.20 -3.59
N ARG A 148 -17.96 -38.11 -4.24
CA ARG A 148 -17.62 -37.88 -5.65
C ARG A 148 -16.20 -37.32 -5.79
N LEU A 149 -15.78 -36.43 -4.91
CA LEU A 149 -14.38 -36.00 -4.84
C LEU A 149 -13.45 -37.16 -4.48
N LEU A 150 -13.86 -38.04 -3.57
CA LEU A 150 -13.11 -39.27 -3.27
C LEU A 150 -13.03 -40.19 -4.49
N TYR A 151 -14.12 -40.34 -5.25
CA TYR A 151 -14.09 -41.08 -6.52
C TYR A 151 -13.07 -40.48 -7.49
N ILE A 152 -13.07 -39.16 -7.68
CA ILE A 152 -12.08 -38.47 -8.53
C ILE A 152 -10.66 -38.74 -8.05
N TYR A 153 -10.40 -38.60 -6.74
CA TYR A 153 -9.08 -38.84 -6.14
C TYR A 153 -8.60 -40.29 -6.32
N THR A 154 -9.50 -41.27 -6.13
CA THR A 154 -9.16 -42.69 -6.32
C THR A 154 -9.16 -43.15 -7.77
N SER A 155 -9.62 -42.31 -8.69
CA SER A 155 -9.60 -42.63 -10.12
C SER A 155 -8.24 -42.29 -10.72
N ASP A 156 -7.70 -43.17 -11.56
CA ASP A 156 -6.48 -42.88 -12.33
C ASP A 156 -6.70 -41.83 -13.44
N LYS A 157 -7.90 -41.23 -13.51
CA LYS A 157 -8.27 -40.26 -14.54
C LYS A 157 -8.03 -38.84 -14.00
N LYS A 158 -7.44 -37.99 -14.84
CA LYS A 158 -7.27 -36.55 -14.60
C LYS A 158 -8.60 -35.80 -14.77
N ILE A 159 -9.59 -36.11 -13.93
CA ILE A 159 -10.90 -35.46 -13.97
C ILE A 159 -10.82 -34.17 -13.14
N PRO A 160 -11.17 -33.00 -13.69
CA PRO A 160 -11.20 -31.76 -12.92
C PRO A 160 -12.03 -31.91 -11.64
N ILE A 161 -11.44 -31.52 -10.51
CA ILE A 161 -12.10 -31.67 -9.19
C ILE A 161 -13.34 -30.78 -9.06
N HIS A 162 -13.47 -29.74 -9.89
CA HIS A 162 -14.66 -28.90 -10.01
C HIS A 162 -15.37 -29.19 -11.33
N ASN A 163 -16.54 -29.82 -11.24
CA ASN A 163 -17.42 -30.11 -12.35
C ASN A 163 -18.88 -30.18 -11.87
N LYS A 164 -19.82 -30.44 -12.78
CA LYS A 164 -21.26 -30.51 -12.49
C LYS A 164 -21.61 -31.48 -11.37
N ASP A 165 -20.88 -32.58 -11.26
CA ASP A 165 -21.14 -33.60 -10.23
C ASP A 165 -20.47 -33.24 -8.89
N THR A 166 -19.40 -32.46 -8.88
CA THR A 166 -18.58 -32.23 -7.67
C THR A 166 -18.60 -30.82 -7.11
N PHE A 167 -19.20 -29.84 -7.79
CA PHE A 167 -19.12 -28.44 -7.37
C PHE A 167 -19.70 -28.18 -5.96
N GLU A 168 -20.72 -28.93 -5.55
CA GLU A 168 -21.28 -28.82 -4.19
C GLU A 168 -20.32 -29.36 -3.13
N GLU A 169 -19.73 -30.54 -3.38
CA GLU A 169 -18.72 -31.13 -2.49
C GLU A 169 -17.46 -30.23 -2.42
N PHE A 170 -17.07 -29.63 -3.55
CA PHE A 170 -15.98 -28.67 -3.61
C PHE A 170 -16.27 -27.40 -2.80
N HIS A 171 -17.50 -26.87 -2.88
CA HIS A 171 -17.92 -25.72 -2.08
C HIS A 171 -17.81 -26.00 -0.57
N GLN A 172 -18.29 -27.17 -0.14
CA GLN A 172 -18.18 -27.60 1.26
C GLN A 172 -16.73 -27.78 1.70
N LEU A 173 -15.88 -28.34 0.83
CA LEU A 173 -14.44 -28.45 1.07
C LEU A 173 -13.81 -27.06 1.27
N LEU A 174 -14.13 -26.09 0.40
CA LEU A 174 -13.63 -24.73 0.49
C LEU A 174 -14.03 -24.06 1.81
N LEU A 175 -15.32 -24.14 2.19
CA LEU A 175 -15.81 -23.60 3.47
C LEU A 175 -15.12 -24.27 4.66
N SER A 176 -14.98 -25.59 4.65
CA SER A 176 -14.31 -26.34 5.72
C SER A 176 -12.85 -25.93 5.91
N ILE A 177 -12.13 -25.63 4.82
CA ILE A 177 -10.75 -25.13 4.89
C ILE A 177 -10.73 -23.70 5.46
N LEU A 178 -11.62 -22.81 5.00
CA LEU A 178 -11.71 -21.43 5.48
C LEU A 178 -12.06 -21.35 6.97
N GLU A 179 -13.01 -22.17 7.41
CA GLU A 179 -13.38 -22.33 8.82
C GLU A 179 -12.18 -22.79 9.65
N THR A 180 -11.50 -23.86 9.21
CA THR A 180 -10.30 -24.37 9.91
C THR A 180 -9.21 -23.30 10.01
N TYR A 181 -9.06 -22.48 8.96
CA TYR A 181 -8.11 -21.37 8.94
C TYR A 181 -8.50 -20.27 9.94
N GLN A 182 -9.76 -19.81 9.93
CA GLN A 182 -10.27 -18.80 10.87
C GLN A 182 -10.22 -19.28 12.32
N GLU A 183 -10.73 -20.48 12.61
CA GLU A 183 -10.68 -21.10 13.94
C GLU A 183 -9.23 -21.24 14.45
N GLY A 184 -8.32 -21.63 13.56
CA GLY A 184 -6.89 -21.69 13.87
C GLY A 184 -6.34 -20.32 14.25
N LEU A 185 -6.65 -19.26 13.49
CA LEU A 185 -6.19 -17.90 13.77
C LEU A 185 -6.79 -17.34 15.08
N THR A 186 -8.09 -17.52 15.29
CA THR A 186 -8.76 -17.15 16.55
C THR A 186 -8.19 -17.94 17.73
N GLY A 187 -7.89 -19.23 17.53
CA GLY A 187 -7.24 -20.07 18.54
C GLY A 187 -5.82 -19.62 18.88
N MET A 188 -5.05 -19.11 17.91
CA MET A 188 -3.74 -18.51 18.16
C MET A 188 -3.86 -17.20 18.94
N GLU A 189 -4.83 -16.35 18.61
CA GLU A 189 -5.08 -15.07 19.30
C GLU A 189 -5.55 -15.28 20.76
N ALA A 190 -6.51 -16.18 20.97
CA ALA A 190 -7.00 -16.55 22.30
C ALA A 190 -5.89 -17.19 23.17
N ALA A 191 -4.90 -17.82 22.54
CA ALA A 191 -3.78 -18.42 23.24
C ALA A 191 -2.71 -17.40 23.67
N ILE A 192 -2.87 -16.08 23.49
CA ILE A 192 -1.86 -15.07 23.89
C ILE A 192 -2.24 -14.30 25.17
N GLY A 193 -3.39 -14.61 25.80
CA GLY A 193 -3.91 -13.91 26.98
C GLY A 193 -3.04 -13.93 28.25
N ASP A 194 -3.50 -13.22 29.29
CA ASP A 194 -2.76 -12.79 30.48
C ASP A 194 -2.09 -13.90 31.31
N ASP A 195 -2.59 -15.14 31.25
CA ASP A 195 -1.99 -16.30 31.95
C ASP A 195 -0.76 -16.88 31.23
N GLY A 196 -0.31 -16.21 30.17
CA GLY A 196 0.74 -16.68 29.27
C GLY A 196 0.21 -17.74 28.29
N PRO A 197 0.83 -17.88 27.12
CA PRO A 197 0.33 -18.78 26.11
C PRO A 197 0.37 -20.22 26.58
N SER A 198 -0.78 -20.90 26.54
CA SER A 198 -0.78 -22.36 26.55
C SER A 198 -0.04 -22.81 25.29
N LYS A 199 1.27 -23.07 25.44
CA LYS A 199 2.20 -23.38 24.35
C LYS A 199 1.65 -24.46 23.43
N GLU A 200 0.97 -25.44 24.01
CA GLU A 200 0.34 -26.53 23.28
C GLU A 200 -0.88 -26.10 22.48
N LYS A 201 -1.76 -25.25 23.03
CA LYS A 201 -2.91 -24.71 22.29
C LYS A 201 -2.44 -23.85 21.12
N PHE A 202 -1.46 -22.96 21.33
CA PHE A 202 -0.90 -22.13 20.26
C PHE A 202 -0.26 -22.98 19.16
N ARG A 203 0.54 -23.99 19.52
CA ARG A 203 1.17 -24.92 18.56
C ARG A 203 0.15 -25.69 17.73
N LYS A 204 -0.91 -26.23 18.36
CA LYS A 204 -1.99 -26.92 17.67
C LYS A 204 -2.71 -25.97 16.70
N ALA A 205 -3.05 -24.77 17.16
CA ALA A 205 -3.72 -23.76 16.36
C ALA A 205 -2.86 -23.33 15.15
N ALA A 206 -1.58 -23.04 15.37
CA ALA A 206 -0.64 -22.68 14.30
C ALA A 206 -0.44 -23.81 13.28
N THR A 207 -0.44 -25.08 13.72
CA THR A 207 -0.39 -26.23 12.81
C THR A 207 -1.63 -26.29 11.91
N ARG A 208 -2.82 -26.03 12.47
CA ARG A 208 -4.07 -25.92 11.68
C ARG A 208 -4.03 -24.79 10.67
N VAL A 209 -3.58 -23.60 11.08
CA VAL A 209 -3.43 -22.44 10.18
C VAL A 209 -2.43 -22.73 9.07
N SER A 210 -1.30 -23.38 9.39
CA SER A 210 -0.30 -23.76 8.40
C SER A 210 -0.84 -24.75 7.38
N TRP A 211 -1.60 -25.75 7.82
CA TRP A 211 -2.23 -26.74 6.93
C TRP A 211 -3.31 -26.09 6.06
N ALA A 212 -4.28 -25.39 6.67
CA ALA A 212 -5.39 -24.78 5.94
C ALA A 212 -4.92 -23.68 5.00
N GLY A 213 -3.98 -22.83 5.44
CA GLY A 213 -3.42 -21.77 4.60
C GLY A 213 -2.60 -22.31 3.42
N PHE A 214 -1.92 -23.45 3.58
CA PHE A 214 -1.24 -24.12 2.47
C PHE A 214 -2.24 -24.69 1.45
N LEU A 215 -3.33 -25.30 1.90
CA LEU A 215 -4.41 -25.76 1.01
C LEU A 215 -5.07 -24.61 0.26
N LEU A 216 -5.41 -23.51 0.95
CA LEU A 216 -5.96 -22.32 0.30
C LEU A 216 -4.98 -21.76 -0.73
N HIS A 217 -3.68 -21.78 -0.45
CA HIS A 217 -2.66 -21.35 -1.41
C HIS A 217 -2.65 -22.23 -2.67
N ARG A 218 -2.72 -23.55 -2.50
CA ARG A 218 -2.81 -24.51 -3.61
C ARG A 218 -4.09 -24.33 -4.43
N LEU A 219 -5.26 -24.19 -3.78
CA LEU A 219 -6.51 -23.89 -4.46
C LEU A 219 -6.47 -22.57 -5.24
N ASN A 220 -5.80 -21.55 -4.69
CA ASN A 220 -5.69 -20.24 -5.32
C ASN A 220 -4.72 -20.21 -6.52
N THR A 221 -3.79 -21.16 -6.59
CA THR A 221 -2.89 -21.35 -7.74
C THR A 221 -3.51 -22.25 -8.80
N GLY A 222 -4.31 -23.25 -8.38
CA GLY A 222 -5.08 -24.13 -9.24
C GLY A 222 -6.26 -23.45 -9.96
N ALA A 223 -7.01 -24.24 -10.74
CA ALA A 223 -8.10 -23.74 -11.57
C ALA A 223 -9.47 -23.90 -10.89
N ALA A 224 -9.64 -24.90 -10.02
CA ALA A 224 -10.90 -25.25 -9.41
C ALA A 224 -11.51 -24.09 -8.60
N LEU A 225 -10.71 -23.30 -7.87
CA LEU A 225 -11.22 -22.15 -7.13
C LEU A 225 -11.77 -21.06 -8.07
N ARG A 226 -11.09 -20.77 -9.18
CA ARG A 226 -11.54 -19.75 -10.14
C ARG A 226 -12.83 -20.21 -10.83
N ALA A 227 -12.84 -21.46 -11.29
CA ALA A 227 -14.02 -22.08 -11.88
C ALA A 227 -15.22 -22.03 -10.91
N HIS A 228 -14.99 -22.37 -9.64
CA HIS A 228 -16.02 -22.31 -8.62
C HIS A 228 -16.55 -20.90 -8.35
N LEU A 229 -15.66 -19.91 -8.17
CA LEU A 229 -16.07 -18.53 -7.92
C LEU A 229 -16.84 -17.93 -9.12
N GLN A 230 -16.48 -18.31 -10.34
CA GLN A 230 -17.24 -17.95 -11.55
C GLN A 230 -18.62 -18.61 -11.57
N THR A 231 -18.71 -19.90 -11.24
CA THR A 231 -19.99 -20.63 -11.16
C THR A 231 -20.95 -20.03 -10.13
N ILE A 232 -20.44 -19.45 -9.05
CA ILE A 232 -21.27 -18.82 -8.00
C ILE A 232 -21.35 -17.28 -8.13
N ARG A 233 -20.89 -16.68 -9.24
CA ARG A 233 -20.73 -15.21 -9.37
C ARG A 233 -22.01 -14.42 -9.11
N GLU A 234 -23.15 -14.90 -9.58
CA GLU A 234 -24.45 -14.26 -9.38
C GLU A 234 -24.82 -14.20 -7.88
N SER A 235 -24.49 -15.24 -7.12
CA SER A 235 -24.70 -15.27 -5.66
C SER A 235 -23.74 -14.34 -4.91
N LEU A 236 -22.62 -13.96 -5.52
CA LEU A 236 -21.63 -13.03 -4.95
C LEU A 236 -21.88 -11.57 -5.34
N SER A 237 -22.83 -11.29 -6.23
CA SER A 237 -23.15 -9.93 -6.72
C SER A 237 -23.48 -8.94 -5.59
N GLY A 238 -24.09 -9.41 -4.49
CA GLY A 238 -24.39 -8.59 -3.31
C GLY A 238 -23.15 -8.02 -2.59
N LEU A 239 -21.95 -8.54 -2.87
CA LEU A 239 -20.69 -8.00 -2.37
C LEU A 239 -20.19 -6.79 -3.16
N ALA A 240 -20.77 -6.49 -4.33
CA ALA A 240 -20.51 -5.28 -5.07
C ALA A 240 -21.14 -4.08 -4.34
N MET A 241 -20.59 -3.76 -3.16
CA MET A 241 -21.03 -2.63 -2.34
C MET A 241 -20.88 -1.34 -3.15
N PRO A 242 -21.95 -0.53 -3.30
CA PRO A 242 -21.88 0.81 -3.88
C PRO A 242 -20.96 1.77 -3.09
N SER A 243 -20.55 1.38 -1.87
CA SER A 243 -19.74 2.18 -0.95
C SER A 243 -18.23 1.98 -1.08
N LEU A 244 -17.75 1.09 -1.95
CA LEU A 244 -16.35 1.10 -2.34
C LEU A 244 -16.16 2.26 -3.31
N PRO A 245 -15.25 3.23 -3.05
CA PRO A 245 -15.03 4.36 -3.94
C PRO A 245 -14.79 3.83 -5.34
N LYS A 246 -15.66 4.21 -6.30
CA LYS A 246 -15.49 3.85 -7.71
C LYS A 246 -14.09 4.30 -8.12
N SER A 247 -13.15 3.37 -8.29
CA SER A 247 -11.87 3.72 -8.88
C SER A 247 -12.17 4.15 -10.32
N ARG A 248 -11.95 5.43 -10.62
CA ARG A 248 -12.26 6.07 -11.91
C ARG A 248 -11.80 5.24 -13.11
N LYS A 249 -12.65 5.15 -14.14
CA LYS A 249 -12.45 4.53 -15.47
C LYS A 249 -11.36 5.16 -16.36
N ASN A 250 -10.46 6.01 -15.82
CA ASN A 250 -9.33 6.56 -16.58
C ASN A 250 -8.15 5.57 -16.66
N GLU A 251 -8.45 4.29 -16.90
CA GLU A 251 -7.47 3.25 -17.26
C GLU A 251 -7.19 3.22 -18.78
N ALA A 252 -7.83 4.09 -19.59
CA ALA A 252 -7.76 4.01 -21.04
C ALA A 252 -6.43 4.44 -21.69
N ASP A 253 -5.51 5.12 -20.99
CA ASP A 253 -4.24 5.58 -21.57
C ASP A 253 -2.97 5.07 -20.87
N ILE A 254 -3.10 4.11 -19.95
CA ILE A 254 -1.98 3.26 -19.57
C ILE A 254 -2.22 1.96 -20.32
N TYR A 255 -1.56 1.79 -21.48
CA TYR A 255 -1.43 0.49 -22.10
C TYR A 255 -1.18 -0.53 -21.00
N PRO A 256 -1.92 -1.65 -20.92
CA PRO A 256 -1.47 -2.75 -20.09
C PRO A 256 -0.04 -2.99 -20.52
N ILE A 257 0.92 -2.84 -19.61
CA ILE A 257 2.19 -3.51 -19.79
C ILE A 257 1.75 -4.95 -20.04
N GLN A 258 1.95 -5.42 -21.28
CA GLN A 258 1.64 -6.74 -21.80
C GLN A 258 2.55 -7.78 -21.12
N GLY A 259 2.64 -7.70 -19.79
CA GLY A 259 3.76 -8.13 -18.97
C GLY A 259 3.50 -8.05 -17.47
N GLU A 260 2.25 -7.86 -17.01
CA GLU A 260 1.78 -8.75 -15.93
C GLU A 260 1.64 -10.16 -16.53
N ALA A 261 2.77 -10.72 -16.97
CA ALA A 261 2.95 -12.14 -16.81
C ALA A 261 2.77 -12.34 -15.32
N ASP A 262 1.69 -13.00 -14.92
CA ASP A 262 1.76 -13.77 -13.69
C ASP A 262 3.13 -14.45 -13.73
N ILE A 263 4.04 -14.08 -12.82
CA ILE A 263 5.31 -14.78 -12.64
C ILE A 263 4.94 -16.10 -11.96
N PHE A 264 4.17 -16.92 -12.67
CA PHE A 264 4.16 -18.35 -12.49
C PHE A 264 5.43 -18.80 -13.19
N LEU A 265 6.43 -19.16 -12.39
CA LEU A 265 7.48 -20.05 -12.86
C LEU A 265 6.76 -21.34 -13.28
N THR A 266 6.47 -21.50 -14.57
CA THR A 266 6.18 -22.82 -15.13
C THR A 266 7.45 -23.65 -14.96
N ASP A 267 7.35 -24.89 -14.47
CA ASP A 267 8.51 -25.76 -14.25
C ASP A 267 9.38 -25.93 -15.52
N ASP A 268 8.81 -25.71 -16.71
CA ASP A 268 9.52 -25.74 -18.00
C ASP A 268 10.52 -24.59 -18.20
N ALA A 269 10.39 -23.47 -17.47
CA ALA A 269 11.30 -22.33 -17.59
C ALA A 269 12.65 -22.55 -16.87
N LEU A 270 12.78 -23.60 -16.05
CA LEU A 270 14.01 -23.93 -15.33
C LEU A 270 15.04 -24.72 -16.16
N ILE A 271 14.69 -25.16 -17.38
CA ILE A 271 15.58 -25.99 -18.22
C ILE A 271 16.27 -25.18 -19.34
N ALA A 272 15.86 -23.93 -19.63
CA ALA A 272 16.26 -23.24 -20.87
C ALA A 272 17.31 -22.12 -20.76
N HIS A 273 17.96 -21.89 -19.61
CA HIS A 273 19.04 -20.89 -19.49
C HIS A 273 20.35 -21.51 -18.99
N GLU A 274 20.89 -22.45 -19.76
CA GLU A 274 22.30 -22.84 -19.69
C GLU A 274 22.89 -22.93 -21.10
N ALA A 275 23.17 -21.77 -21.70
CA ALA A 275 24.09 -21.65 -22.84
C ALA A 275 24.54 -20.21 -23.04
N GLY A 276 25.84 -19.95 -22.82
CA GLY A 276 26.56 -18.92 -23.56
C GLY A 276 27.33 -17.87 -22.75
N ALA A 277 28.52 -18.23 -22.26
CA ALA A 277 29.74 -17.43 -22.41
C ALA A 277 30.96 -18.26 -21.99
N LEU A 278 31.66 -18.80 -23.00
CA LEU A 278 32.98 -19.41 -22.86
C LEU A 278 33.99 -18.33 -22.48
N PHE A 279 34.63 -18.46 -21.31
CA PHE A 279 35.88 -17.77 -21.02
C PHE A 279 37.04 -18.76 -21.17
N ASN A 280 37.98 -18.33 -22.02
CA ASN A 280 39.22 -19.00 -22.39
C ASN A 280 40.05 -19.38 -21.15
N GLU A 281 40.44 -20.66 -21.08
CA GLU A 281 41.60 -21.10 -20.32
C GLU A 281 42.86 -20.78 -21.11
N GLY A 282 43.80 -20.08 -20.47
CA GLY A 282 45.18 -19.95 -20.91
C GLY A 282 46.09 -20.29 -19.74
N ASN A 283 46.77 -21.43 -19.88
CA ASN A 283 47.90 -21.89 -19.07
C ASN A 283 48.89 -20.77 -18.74
N ASP A 284 49.48 -20.81 -17.54
CA ASP A 284 50.94 -20.95 -17.42
C ASP A 284 51.37 -21.43 -16.02
N SER A 285 52.41 -22.24 -16.07
CA SER A 285 52.97 -23.14 -15.06
C SER A 285 54.12 -22.55 -14.24
N ALA A 286 54.24 -22.96 -12.97
CA ALA A 286 55.47 -23.32 -12.22
C ALA A 286 55.06 -23.42 -10.73
N ASP A 287 55.03 -24.59 -10.10
CA ASP A 287 56.16 -25.36 -9.57
C ASP A 287 56.98 -24.59 -8.52
N GLU A 288 56.87 -25.02 -7.25
CA GLU A 288 57.88 -25.03 -6.18
C GLU A 288 57.19 -25.54 -4.90
N GLY A 289 57.77 -26.61 -4.33
CA GLY A 289 57.26 -27.36 -3.18
C GLY A 289 57.59 -26.73 -1.81
N PRO A 290 57.27 -27.45 -0.71
CA PRO A 290 57.18 -26.91 0.65
C PRO A 290 58.50 -27.01 1.43
N PRO A 291 58.62 -26.36 2.61
CA PRO A 291 58.89 -27.17 3.80
C PRO A 291 58.41 -26.64 5.18
N SER A 292 58.11 -27.63 6.04
CA SER A 292 58.46 -27.82 7.47
C SER A 292 58.24 -26.77 8.58
N SER A 293 57.56 -27.29 9.62
CA SER A 293 57.60 -27.06 11.09
C SER A 293 58.87 -26.54 11.80
N LEU A 294 58.67 -25.80 12.91
CA LEU A 294 59.34 -25.86 14.25
C LEU A 294 58.71 -24.75 15.14
N GLN A 295 58.02 -25.03 16.25
CA GLN A 295 58.43 -25.33 17.64
C GLN A 295 59.06 -24.19 18.48
N ASP A 296 58.36 -23.91 19.59
CA ASP A 296 58.74 -23.53 20.96
C ASP A 296 59.58 -22.27 21.29
N ALA A 297 59.08 -21.45 22.23
CA ALA A 297 59.79 -21.09 23.47
C ALA A 297 58.91 -20.28 24.46
N ASP A 298 59.05 -20.66 25.73
CA ASP A 298 58.42 -20.17 26.97
C ASP A 298 58.83 -18.75 27.42
N GLY A 299 58.12 -18.20 28.41
CA GLY A 299 58.53 -17.00 29.14
C GLY A 299 57.61 -16.53 30.28
N HIS A 300 57.63 -17.28 31.37
CA HIS A 300 57.17 -17.07 32.76
C HIS A 300 57.06 -15.65 33.39
N ASP A 301 56.12 -15.56 34.36
CA ASP A 301 56.22 -15.00 35.74
C ASP A 301 56.13 -13.47 36.04
N ASN A 302 55.05 -13.06 36.75
CA ASN A 302 55.01 -12.85 38.22
C ASN A 302 53.89 -11.89 38.67
N ALA A 303 53.12 -12.34 39.67
CA ALA A 303 52.38 -11.50 40.63
C ALA A 303 53.37 -10.90 41.67
N PRO A 304 52.97 -9.93 42.51
CA PRO A 304 52.35 -10.33 43.77
C PRO A 304 51.23 -9.40 44.30
N ASP A 305 50.51 -9.98 45.26
CA ASP A 305 49.58 -9.39 46.22
C ASP A 305 50.23 -8.30 47.08
N ASP A 306 49.44 -7.35 47.59
CA ASP A 306 49.64 -6.88 48.96
C ASP A 306 48.36 -6.26 49.56
N ASP A 307 48.26 -6.52 50.86
CA ASP A 307 47.14 -6.46 51.77
C ASP A 307 46.89 -5.07 52.40
N ASN A 308 45.66 -4.90 52.92
CA ASN A 308 45.27 -4.20 54.14
C ASN A 308 45.70 -2.73 54.39
N ASN A 309 44.73 -1.83 54.56
CA ASN A 309 44.71 -1.05 55.80
C ASN A 309 43.32 -0.58 56.24
N ASP A 310 43.06 -0.84 57.51
CA ASP A 310 41.94 -0.44 58.36
C ASP A 310 42.13 1.02 58.84
N GLY A 311 41.05 1.73 59.16
CA GLY A 311 41.13 3.14 59.57
C GLY A 311 39.79 3.83 59.77
N SER A 312 39.31 3.74 61.01
CA SER A 312 38.12 4.36 61.60
C SER A 312 38.04 5.89 61.52
N GLY A 313 36.82 6.41 61.55
CA GLY A 313 36.53 7.83 61.80
C GLY A 313 35.04 8.17 61.71
N GLU A 314 34.34 8.11 62.85
CA GLU A 314 33.03 8.72 63.06
C GLU A 314 33.05 10.21 62.68
N PHE A 315 32.01 10.71 62.00
CA PHE A 315 31.37 11.99 62.31
C PHE A 315 29.98 12.06 61.67
N GLU A 316 28.99 12.39 62.50
CA GLU A 316 27.62 12.73 62.12
C GLU A 316 27.61 14.00 61.24
N HIS A 317 26.71 14.08 60.25
CA HIS A 317 25.74 15.18 60.10
C HIS A 317 24.81 14.97 58.90
N ALA A 318 23.62 15.53 59.07
CA ALA A 318 22.40 15.38 58.30
C ALA A 318 22.35 16.19 56.98
N ASN A 319 21.29 15.91 56.21
CA ASN A 319 20.73 16.69 55.09
C ASN A 319 21.53 16.54 53.77
N SER A 320 20.95 16.50 52.58
CA SER A 320 19.57 16.53 52.07
C SER A 320 19.70 16.39 50.55
N GLU A 321 18.59 16.11 49.88
CA GLU A 321 18.32 16.33 48.45
C GLU A 321 18.70 15.23 47.45
N GLU A 322 17.63 14.77 46.80
CA GLU A 322 17.52 13.79 45.76
C GLU A 322 18.18 14.31 44.47
N GLY A 323 19.21 13.60 44.01
CA GLY A 323 19.82 13.79 42.70
C GLY A 323 19.15 12.89 41.67
N ASP A 324 18.32 13.52 40.84
CA ASP A 324 17.69 12.98 39.63
C ASP A 324 18.76 12.73 38.55
N SER A 325 19.06 11.46 38.25
CA SER A 325 19.94 11.05 37.14
C SER A 325 19.14 10.31 36.08
N SER A 326 18.64 11.06 35.09
CA SER A 326 18.11 10.51 33.84
C SER A 326 19.23 10.43 32.80
N ASP A 327 19.75 9.21 32.62
CA ASP A 327 20.52 8.83 31.43
C ASP A 327 19.55 8.64 30.25
N ASP A 328 19.50 9.63 29.35
CA ASP A 328 18.71 9.61 28.12
C ASP A 328 19.49 8.90 26.99
N GLY A 329 19.34 7.58 26.93
CA GLY A 329 19.81 6.73 25.83
C GLY A 329 18.77 6.64 24.70
N GLY A 330 18.76 7.63 23.82
CA GLY A 330 17.87 7.69 22.66
C GLY A 330 18.11 6.56 21.64
N HIS A 331 17.24 5.55 21.63
CA HIS A 331 17.09 4.61 20.53
C HIS A 331 15.87 4.97 19.69
N ALA A 332 16.12 5.38 18.45
CA ALA A 332 15.08 5.62 17.43
C ALA A 332 14.40 4.29 17.06
N VAL A 333 13.32 3.95 17.76
CA VAL A 333 12.36 2.93 17.35
C VAL A 333 11.31 3.62 16.48
N ALA A 334 11.19 3.20 15.23
CA ALA A 334 10.06 3.55 14.38
C ALA A 334 8.80 2.85 14.90
N SER A 335 8.20 3.40 15.94
CA SER A 335 6.86 3.04 16.41
C SER A 335 5.84 3.62 15.43
N ALA A 336 5.14 2.76 14.70
CA ALA A 336 3.89 3.14 14.06
C ALA A 336 2.86 3.35 15.19
N ASP A 337 2.42 4.60 15.37
CA ASP A 337 1.31 4.93 16.27
C ASP A 337 0.03 4.25 15.75
N PRO A 338 -0.61 3.36 16.53
CA PRO A 338 -1.82 2.66 16.09
C PRO A 338 -3.09 3.54 16.05
N ASN A 339 -3.01 4.82 16.43
CA ASN A 339 -4.19 5.70 16.55
C ASN A 339 -4.43 6.71 15.40
N ASP A 340 -3.64 6.71 14.33
CA ASP A 340 -3.88 7.62 13.20
C ASP A 340 -4.84 6.99 12.15
N LEU A 341 -6.12 6.95 12.49
CA LEU A 341 -7.23 6.51 11.64
C LEU A 341 -8.07 7.71 11.16
N SER A 342 -7.51 8.60 10.34
CA SER A 342 -8.32 9.44 9.44
C SER A 342 -7.49 9.97 8.27
N GLY A 343 -7.38 9.18 7.21
CA GLY A 343 -6.69 9.55 5.97
C GLY A 343 -7.41 9.03 4.74
N SER A 344 -8.63 9.50 4.51
CA SER A 344 -9.35 9.31 3.24
C SER A 344 -9.50 10.67 2.56
N THR A 345 -8.45 11.12 1.86
CA THR A 345 -8.55 12.22 0.91
C THR A 345 -9.05 11.64 -0.42
N LEU A 346 -10.28 12.00 -0.76
CA LEU A 346 -11.02 11.62 -1.97
C LEU A 346 -10.83 12.74 -2.99
N ASP A 347 -10.10 12.46 -4.07
CA ASP A 347 -9.97 13.35 -5.22
C ASP A 347 -11.16 13.13 -6.17
N ASP A 348 -11.99 14.15 -6.36
CA ASP A 348 -12.89 14.25 -7.51
C ASP A 348 -12.86 15.67 -8.13
N VAL A 349 -12.34 15.76 -9.36
CA VAL A 349 -12.58 16.88 -10.32
C VAL A 349 -13.60 16.43 -11.36
N LEU A 350 -14.61 17.28 -11.56
CA LEU A 350 -15.68 17.20 -12.56
C LEU A 350 -15.23 17.81 -13.89
N ASP A 351 -15.60 17.18 -15.02
CA ASP A 351 -15.98 17.88 -16.26
C ASP A 351 -16.93 16.96 -17.06
N GLY A 352 -18.04 17.54 -17.56
CA GLY A 352 -18.94 16.93 -18.54
C GLY A 352 -20.44 17.13 -18.27
N GLU A 353 -21.03 18.20 -18.80
CA GLU A 353 -22.49 18.30 -19.00
C GLU A 353 -22.97 17.31 -20.08
N PRO A 354 -24.16 16.70 -19.95
CA PRO A 354 -24.87 16.15 -21.10
C PRO A 354 -26.10 17.01 -21.45
N GLY A 355 -26.13 17.44 -22.71
CA GLY A 355 -27.34 17.94 -23.36
C GLY A 355 -28.34 16.82 -23.58
N TYR A 356 -29.60 17.15 -23.32
CA TYR A 356 -30.81 16.33 -23.48
C TYR A 356 -30.89 15.54 -24.79
N ARG A 357 -31.06 14.22 -24.70
CA ARG A 357 -31.82 13.40 -25.65
C ARG A 357 -32.58 12.30 -24.89
N ASP A 358 -33.90 12.35 -24.98
CA ASP A 358 -34.82 11.26 -24.62
C ASP A 358 -34.53 10.04 -25.50
N ARG A 359 -34.20 8.89 -24.88
CA ARG A 359 -34.20 7.57 -25.53
C ARG A 359 -34.41 6.47 -24.48
N ASP A 360 -35.56 5.80 -24.62
CA ASP A 360 -35.90 4.42 -24.25
C ASP A 360 -35.09 3.78 -23.11
N GLU A 361 -35.63 3.83 -21.89
CA GLU A 361 -35.00 3.44 -20.61
C GLU A 361 -35.06 1.93 -20.26
N ASP A 362 -35.46 1.04 -21.17
CA ASP A 362 -35.78 -0.35 -20.81
C ASP A 362 -34.72 -1.42 -21.20
N GLU A 363 -33.57 -1.05 -21.79
CA GLU A 363 -32.52 -2.02 -22.20
C GLU A 363 -31.21 -1.97 -21.39
N ASP A 364 -31.04 -1.03 -20.44
CA ASP A 364 -29.77 -0.82 -19.71
C ASP A 364 -29.67 -1.54 -18.34
N GLU A 365 -30.74 -2.17 -17.84
CA GLU A 365 -30.71 -2.84 -16.53
C GLU A 365 -29.87 -4.13 -16.54
N ASP A 366 -29.86 -4.86 -17.66
CA ASP A 366 -29.13 -6.13 -17.79
C ASP A 366 -27.60 -5.92 -17.83
N GLU A 367 -27.10 -4.84 -18.43
CA GLU A 367 -25.65 -4.53 -18.47
C GLU A 367 -25.11 -4.11 -17.09
N PHE A 368 -25.93 -3.43 -16.28
CA PHE A 368 -25.54 -3.03 -14.92
C PHE A 368 -25.54 -4.20 -13.92
N GLU A 369 -26.40 -5.21 -14.11
CA GLU A 369 -26.40 -6.45 -13.32
C GLU A 369 -25.13 -7.27 -13.60
N GLU A 370 -24.70 -7.35 -14.86
CA GLU A 370 -23.49 -8.07 -15.28
C GLU A 370 -22.23 -7.47 -14.61
N ILE A 371 -22.08 -6.14 -14.62
CA ILE A 371 -20.95 -5.42 -14.01
C ILE A 371 -20.88 -5.64 -12.48
N LYS A 372 -22.03 -5.68 -11.80
CA LYS A 372 -22.08 -5.94 -10.34
C LYS A 372 -21.70 -7.38 -10.01
N SER A 373 -22.16 -8.34 -10.83
CA SER A 373 -21.83 -9.76 -10.65
C SER A 373 -20.33 -10.03 -10.82
N GLU A 374 -19.71 -9.37 -11.82
CA GLU A 374 -18.27 -9.45 -12.07
C GLU A 374 -17.46 -8.86 -10.92
N ALA A 375 -17.88 -7.71 -10.41
CA ALA A 375 -17.22 -7.06 -9.28
C ALA A 375 -17.20 -7.94 -8.01
N GLY A 376 -18.29 -8.65 -7.71
CA GLY A 376 -18.41 -9.51 -6.52
C GLY A 376 -17.46 -10.70 -6.54
N TYR A 377 -17.39 -11.45 -7.65
CA TYR A 377 -16.47 -12.59 -7.75
C TYR A 377 -15.00 -12.14 -7.76
N LEU A 378 -14.66 -11.06 -8.49
CA LEU A 378 -13.29 -10.53 -8.54
C LEU A 378 -12.83 -10.04 -7.18
N ALA A 379 -13.71 -9.37 -6.43
CA ALA A 379 -13.43 -8.95 -5.07
C ALA A 379 -13.17 -10.15 -4.15
N THR A 380 -13.99 -11.20 -4.26
CA THR A 380 -13.83 -12.45 -3.49
C THR A 380 -12.51 -13.16 -3.83
N LEU A 381 -12.15 -13.25 -5.12
CA LEU A 381 -10.88 -13.83 -5.55
C LEU A 381 -9.68 -13.01 -5.06
N LYS A 382 -9.75 -11.66 -5.14
CA LYS A 382 -8.71 -10.77 -4.60
C LYS A 382 -8.56 -10.93 -3.09
N TRP A 383 -9.67 -11.10 -2.37
CA TRP A 383 -9.65 -11.40 -0.93
C TRP A 383 -8.99 -12.76 -0.64
N MET A 384 -9.32 -13.83 -1.38
CA MET A 384 -8.65 -15.13 -1.25
C MET A 384 -7.14 -15.02 -1.48
N LYS A 385 -6.71 -14.35 -2.57
CA LYS A 385 -5.29 -14.06 -2.84
C LYS A 385 -4.62 -13.32 -1.67
N LEU A 386 -5.33 -12.37 -1.06
CA LEU A 386 -4.82 -11.62 0.09
C LEU A 386 -4.62 -12.51 1.33
N LEU A 387 -5.57 -13.42 1.63
CA LEU A 387 -5.48 -14.37 2.75
C LEU A 387 -4.20 -15.21 2.68
N VAL A 388 -3.87 -15.70 1.48
CA VAL A 388 -2.75 -16.64 1.27
C VAL A 388 -1.46 -15.99 0.79
N SER A 389 -1.41 -14.64 0.72
CA SER A 389 -0.24 -13.92 0.19
C SER A 389 1.09 -14.24 0.88
N GLN A 390 1.08 -14.62 2.16
CA GLN A 390 2.30 -15.05 2.86
C GLN A 390 2.78 -16.44 2.45
N PHE A 391 1.85 -17.36 2.19
CA PHE A 391 2.16 -18.70 1.67
C PHE A 391 2.68 -18.61 0.24
N ASN A 392 2.08 -17.74 -0.57
CA ASN A 392 2.59 -17.45 -1.91
C ASN A 392 4.02 -16.88 -1.88
N SER A 393 4.29 -15.94 -0.96
CA SER A 393 5.62 -15.38 -0.77
C SER A 393 6.64 -16.44 -0.33
N ALA A 394 6.25 -17.33 0.59
CA ALA A 394 7.08 -18.45 1.02
C ALA A 394 7.39 -19.41 -0.15
N SER A 395 6.39 -19.74 -0.97
CA SER A 395 6.56 -20.57 -2.16
C SER A 395 7.55 -19.95 -3.15
N LEU A 396 7.38 -18.66 -3.48
CA LEU A 396 8.30 -17.93 -4.37
C LEU A 396 9.74 -17.91 -3.84
N LEU A 397 9.94 -17.70 -2.54
CA LEU A 397 11.27 -17.73 -1.93
C LEU A 397 11.88 -19.13 -1.95
N ALA A 398 11.09 -20.16 -1.62
CA ALA A 398 11.53 -21.55 -1.54
C ALA A 398 11.82 -22.18 -2.91
N LEU A 399 11.15 -21.73 -3.96
CA LEU A 399 11.27 -22.29 -5.31
C LEU A 399 12.14 -21.44 -6.23
N GLY A 400 12.06 -20.10 -6.12
CA GLY A 400 12.68 -19.16 -7.04
C GLY A 400 14.10 -18.69 -6.67
N LEU A 401 14.53 -18.85 -5.41
CA LEU A 401 15.89 -18.46 -5.00
C LEU A 401 16.90 -19.59 -5.23
N PRO A 402 18.21 -19.27 -5.42
CA PRO A 402 19.27 -20.27 -5.39
C PRO A 402 19.35 -20.97 -4.02
N ALA A 403 20.09 -22.08 -3.95
CA ALA A 403 20.23 -22.86 -2.72
C ALA A 403 20.98 -22.08 -1.61
N ASP A 404 21.93 -21.23 -1.99
CA ASP A 404 22.71 -20.41 -1.07
C ASP A 404 22.28 -18.93 -1.21
N VAL A 405 21.66 -18.41 -0.15
CA VAL A 405 21.16 -17.05 -0.07
C VAL A 405 21.91 -16.29 1.03
N SER A 406 22.35 -15.07 0.70
CA SER A 406 22.88 -14.12 1.67
C SER A 406 21.89 -12.97 1.82
N LEU A 407 21.36 -12.80 3.04
CA LEU A 407 20.52 -11.67 3.41
C LEU A 407 21.35 -10.70 4.27
N ARG A 408 21.47 -9.45 3.81
CA ARG A 408 22.17 -8.38 4.51
C ARG A 408 21.20 -7.27 4.83
N ILE A 409 21.40 -6.62 5.98
CA ILE A 409 20.62 -5.46 6.40
C ILE A 409 21.42 -4.21 6.11
N LEU A 410 20.88 -3.35 5.25
CA LEU A 410 21.39 -2.00 5.07
C LEU A 410 20.78 -1.10 6.15
N LYS A 411 21.59 -0.67 7.11
CA LYS A 411 21.16 0.32 8.10
C LYS A 411 20.93 1.66 7.41
N SER A 412 19.79 2.29 7.67
CA SER A 412 19.49 3.63 7.18
C SER A 412 20.60 4.59 7.62
N PRO A 413 21.11 5.46 6.74
CA PRO A 413 21.90 6.60 7.19
C PRO A 413 21.07 7.52 8.09
N PRO A 414 21.72 8.39 8.88
CA PRO A 414 21.04 9.54 9.43
C PRO A 414 20.46 10.38 8.29
N VAL A 415 19.34 11.04 8.59
CA VAL A 415 18.69 11.98 7.67
C VAL A 415 19.12 13.38 8.07
N GLY A 416 19.57 14.21 7.13
CA GLY A 416 19.86 15.62 7.38
C GLY A 416 18.70 16.34 8.08
N ALA A 417 19.01 17.09 9.13
CA ALA A 417 18.01 17.85 9.89
C ALA A 417 17.67 19.19 9.22
N ASP A 418 18.56 19.70 8.36
CA ASP A 418 18.42 21.00 7.73
C ASP A 418 17.46 20.91 6.55
N LEU A 419 16.37 21.67 6.63
CA LEU A 419 15.37 21.76 5.58
C LEU A 419 15.25 23.19 5.10
N MET A 420 15.20 23.36 3.78
CA MET A 420 14.81 24.63 3.17
C MET A 420 13.35 24.92 3.53
N SER A 421 13.08 26.10 4.08
CA SER A 421 11.71 26.50 4.35
C SER A 421 10.94 26.69 3.04
N TRP A 422 9.62 26.50 3.06
CA TRP A 422 8.79 26.74 1.87
C TRP A 422 8.90 28.19 1.38
N LYS A 423 9.20 29.15 2.27
CA LYS A 423 9.44 30.56 1.91
C LYS A 423 10.71 30.72 1.08
N GLU A 424 11.81 30.11 1.51
CA GLU A 424 13.07 30.11 0.77
C GLU A 424 12.92 29.41 -0.57
N LEU A 425 12.20 28.29 -0.60
CA LEU A 425 11.90 27.56 -1.83
C LEU A 425 11.16 28.42 -2.85
N LEU A 426 10.10 29.12 -2.44
CA LEU A 426 9.33 30.01 -3.32
C LEU A 426 10.14 31.25 -3.75
N ALA A 427 11.00 31.77 -2.88
CA ALA A 427 11.83 32.94 -3.16
C ALA A 427 12.92 32.64 -4.22
N ASP A 428 13.43 31.40 -4.24
CA ASP A 428 14.45 30.99 -5.19
C ASP A 428 13.86 30.44 -6.49
N SER A 429 13.81 31.31 -7.51
CA SER A 429 13.37 30.96 -8.87
C SER A 429 14.21 29.89 -9.58
N SER A 430 15.40 29.56 -9.06
CA SER A 430 16.21 28.45 -9.57
C SER A 430 15.74 27.08 -9.08
N PHE A 431 14.94 27.05 -8.00
CA PHE A 431 14.33 25.85 -7.46
C PHE A 431 12.84 25.79 -7.77
N PHE A 432 12.06 26.81 -7.42
CA PHE A 432 10.62 26.78 -7.65
C PHE A 432 10.24 27.47 -8.99
N PRO A 433 9.49 26.78 -9.88
CA PRO A 433 9.18 27.29 -11.20
C PRO A 433 8.40 28.62 -11.12
N THR A 434 8.79 29.59 -11.94
CA THR A 434 8.11 30.90 -12.07
C THR A 434 6.94 30.86 -13.04
N TRP A 435 6.78 29.76 -13.78
CA TRP A 435 5.78 29.56 -14.82
C TRP A 435 5.48 28.06 -14.97
N SER A 436 4.27 27.72 -15.42
CA SER A 436 3.85 26.34 -15.72
C SER A 436 3.69 26.19 -17.24
N PRO A 437 4.15 25.07 -17.85
CA PRO A 437 4.01 24.82 -19.28
C PRO A 437 2.55 24.81 -19.79
N ASP A 438 1.60 24.37 -18.95
CA ASP A 438 0.17 24.27 -19.30
C ASP A 438 -0.57 25.62 -19.25
N GLN A 439 0.16 26.72 -19.04
CA GLN A 439 -0.36 28.09 -19.05
C GLN A 439 -0.91 28.57 -20.40
N HIS A 440 -0.87 27.74 -21.44
CA HIS A 440 -1.59 27.99 -22.67
C HIS A 440 -3.11 27.83 -22.54
N ARG A 441 -3.64 27.36 -21.40
CA ARG A 441 -5.09 27.36 -21.15
C ARG A 441 -5.61 28.81 -21.14
N PRO A 442 -6.44 29.22 -22.11
CA PRO A 442 -6.93 30.59 -22.17
C PRO A 442 -7.69 30.95 -20.90
N GLY A 443 -7.26 32.01 -20.19
CA GLY A 443 -7.95 32.55 -19.02
C GLY A 443 -7.33 32.21 -17.65
N SER A 444 -6.34 31.33 -17.56
CA SER A 444 -5.65 31.05 -16.28
C SER A 444 -4.75 32.23 -15.88
N ARG A 445 -4.85 32.68 -14.62
CA ARG A 445 -4.06 33.81 -14.13
C ARG A 445 -2.63 33.39 -13.83
N LEU A 446 -1.68 34.21 -14.25
CA LEU A 446 -0.27 34.06 -13.85
C LEU A 446 -0.08 34.64 -12.45
N TRP A 447 0.18 33.78 -11.47
CA TRP A 447 0.51 34.16 -10.11
C TRP A 447 2.03 34.19 -9.92
N SER A 448 2.61 35.32 -9.53
CA SER A 448 4.03 35.39 -9.17
C SER A 448 4.34 34.58 -7.90
N ASN A 449 5.59 34.13 -7.73
CA ASN A 449 6.00 33.42 -6.50
C ASN A 449 5.73 34.26 -5.24
N GLN A 450 5.87 35.59 -5.34
CA GLN A 450 5.56 36.49 -4.24
C GLN A 450 4.06 36.54 -3.91
N GLU A 451 3.18 36.55 -4.92
CA GLU A 451 1.73 36.47 -4.70
C GLU A 451 1.33 35.15 -4.05
N ILE A 452 1.93 34.03 -4.49
CA ILE A 452 1.74 32.72 -3.88
C ILE A 452 2.21 32.74 -2.41
N ALA A 453 3.42 33.24 -2.15
CA ALA A 453 3.95 33.31 -0.78
C ALA A 453 3.05 34.15 0.14
N ASN A 454 2.59 35.30 -0.34
CA ASN A 454 1.67 36.18 0.41
C ASN A 454 0.32 35.49 0.70
N PHE A 455 -0.21 34.73 -0.27
CA PHE A 455 -1.43 33.94 -0.09
C PHE A 455 -1.28 32.89 0.99
N LEU A 456 -0.22 32.08 0.90
CA LEU A 456 0.06 31.03 1.89
C LEU A 456 0.29 31.62 3.28
N GLU A 457 1.07 32.70 3.39
CA GLU A 457 1.32 33.38 4.65
C GLU A 457 0.04 33.96 5.26
N SER A 458 -0.83 34.56 4.46
CA SER A 458 -2.12 35.05 4.94
C SER A 458 -3.02 33.91 5.43
N GLY A 459 -3.06 32.78 4.72
CA GLY A 459 -3.84 31.61 5.15
C GLY A 459 -3.30 30.98 6.44
N ILE A 460 -1.97 30.91 6.59
CA ILE A 460 -1.31 30.44 7.81
C ILE A 460 -1.62 31.38 8.99
N ASN A 461 -1.53 32.68 8.79
CA ASN A 461 -1.74 33.68 9.86
C ASN A 461 -3.23 33.94 10.17
N ALA A 462 -4.16 33.37 9.38
CA ALA A 462 -5.59 33.47 9.62
C ALA A 462 -6.05 32.67 10.85
N ASN A 463 -7.28 32.93 11.30
CA ASN A 463 -7.99 32.16 12.34
C ASN A 463 -8.47 30.77 11.86
N ARG A 464 -7.58 30.00 11.24
CA ARG A 464 -7.83 28.68 10.64
C ARG A 464 -8.33 27.63 11.62
N ARG A 465 -7.81 27.61 12.85
CA ARG A 465 -8.23 26.62 13.89
C ARG A 465 -9.71 26.81 14.28
N PRO A 466 -10.16 28.00 14.72
CA PRO A 466 -11.59 28.25 14.93
C PRO A 466 -12.44 27.99 13.68
N THR A 467 -12.00 28.44 12.51
CA THR A 467 -12.74 28.23 11.24
C THR A 467 -12.95 26.73 10.96
N CYS A 468 -11.89 25.93 11.08
CA CYS A 468 -11.95 24.47 10.92
C CYS A 468 -12.88 23.82 11.95
N GLY A 469 -12.81 24.25 13.21
CA GLY A 469 -13.69 23.74 14.28
C GLY A 469 -15.17 24.00 13.99
N HIS A 470 -15.52 25.20 13.53
CA HIS A 470 -16.89 25.52 13.12
C HIS A 470 -17.32 24.76 11.86
N ALA A 471 -16.42 24.57 10.89
CA ALA A 471 -16.72 23.82 9.67
C ALA A 471 -16.98 22.33 9.97
N GLN A 472 -16.14 21.70 10.80
CA GLN A 472 -16.34 20.32 11.23
C GLN A 472 -17.61 20.16 12.09
N ASN A 473 -17.89 21.14 12.96
CA ASN A 473 -19.12 21.17 13.74
C ASN A 473 -20.36 21.23 12.84
N ALA A 474 -20.32 22.07 11.79
CA ALA A 474 -21.37 22.17 10.80
C ALA A 474 -21.51 20.88 9.98
N LEU A 475 -20.40 20.29 9.54
CA LEU A 475 -20.39 19.05 8.76
C LEU A 475 -21.00 17.87 9.55
N ASN A 476 -20.56 17.68 10.80
CA ASN A 476 -21.11 16.63 11.67
C ASN A 476 -22.61 16.85 11.93
N ALA A 477 -23.01 18.09 12.22
CA ALA A 477 -24.43 18.42 12.42
C ALA A 477 -25.25 18.21 11.13
N TRP A 478 -24.68 18.50 9.96
CA TRP A 478 -25.31 18.31 8.67
C TRP A 478 -25.52 16.82 8.33
N GLU A 479 -24.53 15.97 8.59
CA GLU A 479 -24.66 14.51 8.43
C GLU A 479 -25.75 13.94 9.35
N GLU A 480 -25.89 14.44 10.57
CA GLU A 480 -26.99 14.07 11.46
C GLU A 480 -28.35 14.61 10.99
N VAL A 481 -28.41 15.80 10.38
CA VAL A 481 -29.65 16.28 9.71
C VAL A 481 -30.07 15.30 8.61
N LEU A 482 -29.13 14.81 7.78
CA LEU A 482 -29.44 13.87 6.71
C LEU A 482 -29.98 12.53 7.25
N LYS A 483 -29.39 11.99 8.32
CA LYS A 483 -29.87 10.76 8.98
C LYS A 483 -31.24 10.97 9.64
N THR A 484 -31.41 12.06 10.37
CA THR A 484 -32.65 12.35 11.11
C THR A 484 -33.82 12.60 10.18
N TYR A 485 -33.60 13.29 9.05
CA TYR A 485 -34.60 13.49 8.01
C TYR A 485 -35.15 12.17 7.46
N GLN A 486 -34.28 11.19 7.19
CA GLN A 486 -34.70 9.85 6.75
C GLN A 486 -35.52 9.12 7.81
N SER A 487 -35.24 9.36 9.10
CA SER A 487 -35.98 8.76 10.23
C SER A 487 -37.25 9.51 10.64
N SER A 488 -37.63 10.60 9.96
CA SER A 488 -38.75 11.48 10.33
C SER A 488 -38.69 12.11 11.73
N SER A 489 -37.49 12.29 12.29
CA SER A 489 -37.27 12.94 13.59
C SER A 489 -37.09 14.47 13.45
N ASP A 490 -37.24 15.21 14.56
CA ASP A 490 -37.10 16.67 14.55
C ASP A 490 -35.63 17.09 14.34
N HIS A 491 -35.32 17.56 13.13
CA HIS A 491 -34.00 18.00 12.71
C HIS A 491 -33.76 19.50 12.91
N ARG A 492 -34.75 20.27 13.38
CA ARG A 492 -34.65 21.75 13.50
C ARG A 492 -33.48 22.21 14.38
N PRO A 493 -33.19 21.60 15.56
CA PRO A 493 -32.07 22.03 16.39
C PRO A 493 -30.71 21.81 15.72
N LEU A 494 -30.55 20.68 15.01
CA LEU A 494 -29.33 20.37 14.26
C LEU A 494 -29.14 21.33 13.09
N PHE A 495 -30.21 21.64 12.36
CA PHE A 495 -30.17 22.61 11.27
C PHE A 495 -29.79 24.01 11.77
N ALA A 496 -30.36 24.47 12.90
CA ALA A 496 -29.97 25.73 13.52
C ALA A 496 -28.48 25.77 13.91
N ARG A 497 -27.92 24.65 14.37
CA ARG A 497 -26.48 24.50 14.66
C ARG A 497 -25.61 24.61 13.41
N VAL A 498 -26.05 24.03 12.28
CA VAL A 498 -25.39 24.20 10.97
C VAL A 498 -25.39 25.68 10.59
N VAL A 499 -26.56 26.33 10.57
CA VAL A 499 -26.69 27.75 10.21
C VAL A 499 -25.81 28.62 11.11
N GLY A 500 -25.87 28.46 12.43
CA GLY A 500 -25.08 29.27 13.36
C GLY A 500 -23.56 29.11 13.16
N SER A 501 -23.09 27.89 12.88
CA SER A 501 -21.68 27.64 12.60
C SER A 501 -21.23 28.25 11.27
N VAL A 502 -22.07 28.17 10.23
CA VAL A 502 -21.76 28.74 8.91
C VAL A 502 -21.83 30.27 8.93
N THR A 503 -22.80 30.87 9.64
CA THR A 503 -22.86 32.32 9.88
C THR A 503 -21.59 32.81 10.58
N TRP A 504 -21.12 32.09 11.61
CA TRP A 504 -19.86 32.43 12.25
C TRP A 504 -18.69 32.42 11.26
N ILE A 505 -18.59 31.42 10.38
CA ILE A 505 -17.54 31.36 9.36
C ILE A 505 -17.64 32.54 8.40
N GLN A 506 -18.86 32.86 7.91
CA GLN A 506 -19.10 33.98 7.01
C GLN A 506 -18.65 35.32 7.62
N ASP A 507 -18.94 35.54 8.90
CA ASP A 507 -18.67 36.83 9.56
C ASP A 507 -17.22 36.94 10.04
N GLN A 508 -16.72 35.88 10.68
CA GLN A 508 -15.50 35.92 11.49
C GLN A 508 -14.29 35.30 10.81
N SER A 509 -14.44 34.47 9.77
CA SER A 509 -13.27 33.83 9.16
C SER A 509 -12.37 34.85 8.47
N SER A 510 -11.07 34.68 8.65
CA SER A 510 -10.01 35.39 7.91
C SER A 510 -9.27 34.45 6.95
N VAL A 511 -9.70 33.19 6.85
CA VAL A 511 -9.13 32.21 5.94
C VAL A 511 -9.59 32.53 4.50
N PRO A 512 -8.67 32.64 3.53
CA PRO A 512 -9.02 32.92 2.13
C PRO A 512 -10.13 31.99 1.60
N GLY A 513 -11.12 32.56 0.90
CA GLY A 513 -12.23 31.81 0.29
C GLY A 513 -13.32 31.32 1.24
N CYS A 514 -13.04 31.08 2.53
CA CYS A 514 -14.00 30.48 3.44
C CYS A 514 -15.26 31.34 3.67
N LYS A 515 -15.11 32.67 3.70
CA LYS A 515 -16.26 33.60 3.82
C LYS A 515 -17.21 33.50 2.63
N ALA A 516 -16.67 33.41 1.41
CA ALA A 516 -17.47 33.29 0.20
C ALA A 516 -18.20 31.93 0.14
N ALA A 517 -17.49 30.84 0.42
CA ALA A 517 -18.09 29.50 0.49
C ALA A 517 -19.20 29.41 1.57
N ALA A 518 -18.99 30.03 2.74
CA ALA A 518 -20.00 30.12 3.79
C ALA A 518 -21.23 30.96 3.37
N ALA A 519 -21.02 32.07 2.67
CA ALA A 519 -22.10 32.86 2.10
C ALA A 519 -22.94 32.07 1.09
N ASP A 520 -22.30 31.25 0.24
CA ASP A 520 -22.97 30.37 -0.71
C ASP A 520 -23.79 29.29 -0.02
N ILE A 521 -23.25 28.68 1.05
CA ILE A 521 -24.00 27.74 1.89
C ILE A 521 -25.23 28.46 2.48
N LEU A 522 -25.07 29.61 3.12
CA LEU A 522 -26.17 30.33 3.75
C LEU A 522 -27.25 30.73 2.74
N LYS A 523 -26.85 31.15 1.53
CA LYS A 523 -27.79 31.43 0.44
C LYS A 523 -28.64 30.19 0.10
N LEU A 524 -28.08 28.99 0.13
CA LEU A 524 -28.85 27.75 -0.04
C LEU A 524 -29.74 27.47 1.19
N LEU A 525 -29.21 27.66 2.40
CA LEU A 525 -29.91 27.40 3.67
C LEU A 525 -31.04 28.38 3.99
N THR A 526 -31.13 29.53 3.31
CA THR A 526 -32.28 30.45 3.43
C THR A 526 -33.58 29.87 2.87
N ARG A 527 -33.50 28.78 2.09
CA ARG A 527 -34.67 28.06 1.56
C ARG A 527 -35.28 27.14 2.62
N ASN A 528 -36.48 26.62 2.35
CA ASN A 528 -37.08 25.61 3.21
C ASN A 528 -36.15 24.39 3.30
N VAL A 529 -35.82 23.97 4.53
CA VAL A 529 -34.93 22.82 4.79
C VAL A 529 -35.42 21.54 4.10
N ALA A 530 -36.74 21.33 4.02
CA ALA A 530 -37.33 20.19 3.33
C ALA A 530 -36.96 20.18 1.84
N ASP A 531 -36.96 21.35 1.18
CA ASP A 531 -36.63 21.47 -0.25
C ASP A 531 -35.13 21.26 -0.51
N ILE A 532 -34.29 21.52 0.48
CA ILE A 532 -32.84 21.27 0.38
C ILE A 532 -32.60 19.77 0.51
N LEU A 533 -33.22 19.13 1.50
CA LEU A 533 -33.04 17.71 1.79
C LEU A 533 -33.68 16.80 0.74
N ALA A 534 -34.72 17.27 0.06
CA ALA A 534 -35.35 16.57 -1.07
C ALA A 534 -34.53 16.66 -2.38
N ASP A 535 -33.51 17.53 -2.45
CA ASP A 535 -32.71 17.77 -3.66
C ASP A 535 -31.25 17.29 -3.45
N PRO A 536 -30.87 16.11 -4.01
CA PRO A 536 -29.52 15.57 -3.89
C PRO A 536 -28.42 16.53 -4.36
N CYS A 537 -28.69 17.37 -5.35
CA CYS A 537 -27.70 18.33 -5.85
C CYS A 537 -27.41 19.43 -4.83
N ARG A 538 -28.44 19.92 -4.13
CA ARG A 538 -28.27 20.93 -3.07
C ARG A 538 -27.58 20.36 -1.85
N THR A 539 -27.97 19.16 -1.41
CA THR A 539 -27.32 18.52 -0.27
C THR A 539 -25.85 18.25 -0.55
N SER A 540 -25.52 17.76 -1.75
CA SER A 540 -24.14 17.57 -2.21
C SER A 540 -23.37 18.89 -2.19
N LYS A 541 -23.97 19.99 -2.69
CA LYS A 541 -23.32 21.31 -2.69
C LYS A 541 -23.02 21.85 -1.29
N VAL A 542 -23.93 21.68 -0.32
CA VAL A 542 -23.68 22.07 1.09
C VAL A 542 -22.53 21.24 1.67
N THR A 543 -22.57 19.91 1.51
CA THR A 543 -21.52 18.99 1.97
C THR A 543 -20.17 19.33 1.35
N HIS A 544 -20.14 19.58 0.04
CA HIS A 544 -18.94 19.94 -0.70
C HIS A 544 -18.31 21.23 -0.17
N ASN A 545 -19.09 22.30 -0.03
CA ASN A 545 -18.56 23.58 0.48
C ASN A 545 -18.08 23.48 1.94
N LEU A 546 -18.75 22.70 2.79
CA LEU A 546 -18.29 22.46 4.17
C LEU A 546 -16.96 21.70 4.19
N ARG A 547 -16.81 20.65 3.37
CA ARG A 547 -15.56 19.91 3.22
C ARG A 547 -14.45 20.80 2.68
N TYR A 548 -14.72 21.58 1.64
CA TYR A 548 -13.79 22.58 1.12
C TYR A 548 -13.25 23.52 2.21
N ILE A 549 -14.12 24.09 3.05
CA ILE A 549 -13.68 24.96 4.15
C ILE A 549 -12.75 24.20 5.12
N THR A 550 -13.10 22.97 5.49
CA THR A 550 -12.28 22.11 6.35
C THR A 550 -10.92 21.83 5.70
N ASP A 551 -10.90 21.42 4.43
CA ASP A 551 -9.70 21.06 3.69
C ASP A 551 -8.74 22.24 3.54
N VAL A 552 -9.25 23.43 3.17
CA VAL A 552 -8.45 24.65 3.10
C VAL A 552 -7.84 25.01 4.46
N CYS A 553 -8.61 24.90 5.54
CA CYS A 553 -8.08 25.13 6.89
C CYS A 553 -7.01 24.11 7.28
N MET A 554 -7.18 22.83 6.90
CA MET A 554 -6.21 21.77 7.14
C MET A 554 -4.92 22.01 6.36
N ILE A 555 -5.00 22.40 5.07
CA ILE A 555 -3.83 22.72 4.24
C ILE A 555 -2.99 23.82 4.91
N PHE A 556 -3.60 24.94 5.30
CA PHE A 556 -2.87 26.00 6.01
C PHE A 556 -2.42 25.58 7.42
N GLY A 557 -3.16 24.67 8.06
CA GLY A 557 -2.76 24.00 9.31
C GLY A 557 -1.44 23.27 9.15
N THR A 558 -1.35 22.39 8.16
CA THR A 558 -0.18 21.58 7.85
C THR A 558 1.01 22.44 7.44
N LEU A 559 0.80 23.46 6.59
CA LEU A 559 1.86 24.38 6.18
C LEU A 559 2.44 25.21 7.33
N SER A 560 1.67 25.42 8.42
CA SER A 560 2.16 26.15 9.59
C SER A 560 3.09 25.33 10.48
N ALA A 561 3.12 24.01 10.33
CA ALA A 561 4.05 23.15 11.05
C ALA A 561 5.45 23.30 10.41
N THR A 562 6.38 23.93 11.12
CA THR A 562 7.74 24.18 10.63
C THR A 562 8.62 22.92 10.58
N ASN A 563 8.17 21.83 11.18
CA ASN A 563 8.96 20.62 11.36
C ASN A 563 8.49 19.54 10.38
N PHE A 564 8.85 19.69 9.10
CA PHE A 564 8.68 18.58 8.16
C PHE A 564 9.61 17.43 8.58
N LYS A 565 9.05 16.23 8.71
CA LYS A 565 9.81 15.00 8.96
C LYS A 565 9.42 14.01 7.87
N GLY A 566 10.22 13.99 6.80
CA GLY A 566 10.14 12.92 5.81
C GLY A 566 10.84 11.66 6.33
N SER A 567 10.33 10.50 5.94
CA SER A 567 11.05 9.26 6.16
C SER A 567 11.98 8.97 4.98
N LEU A 568 13.18 8.44 5.25
CA LEU A 568 14.01 7.93 4.18
C LEU A 568 13.42 6.61 3.69
N HIS A 569 13.02 6.59 2.42
CA HIS A 569 12.50 5.40 1.78
C HIS A 569 13.62 4.52 1.24
N CYS A 570 13.43 3.19 1.28
CA CYS A 570 14.44 2.24 0.82
C CYS A 570 14.72 2.37 -0.68
N GLU A 571 13.72 2.71 -1.47
CA GLU A 571 13.82 2.93 -2.91
C GLU A 571 14.75 4.10 -3.24
N ALA A 572 14.60 5.22 -2.52
CA ALA A 572 15.48 6.37 -2.69
C ALA A 572 16.91 6.06 -2.25
N ALA A 573 17.08 5.42 -1.10
CA ALA A 573 18.40 5.03 -0.59
C ALA A 573 19.11 4.05 -1.54
N LEU A 574 18.46 2.95 -1.93
CA LEU A 574 19.05 1.92 -2.79
C LEU A 574 19.25 2.43 -4.21
N GLY A 575 18.26 3.13 -4.79
CA GLY A 575 18.36 3.66 -6.15
C GLY A 575 19.54 4.61 -6.32
N THR A 576 19.73 5.52 -5.37
CA THR A 576 20.87 6.44 -5.38
C THR A 576 22.18 5.71 -5.13
N LEU A 577 22.26 4.75 -4.20
CA LEU A 577 23.49 3.95 -3.99
C LEU A 577 23.89 3.13 -5.22
N ILE A 578 22.93 2.53 -5.93
CA ILE A 578 23.17 1.76 -7.16
C ILE A 578 23.62 2.68 -8.31
N SER A 579 23.05 3.89 -8.40
CA SER A 579 23.29 4.78 -9.55
C SER A 579 24.46 5.75 -9.38
N THR A 580 24.92 5.99 -8.16
CA THR A 580 25.97 6.99 -7.90
C THR A 580 27.36 6.40 -8.16
N PRO A 581 28.18 7.00 -9.04
CA PRO A 581 29.55 6.54 -9.27
C PRO A 581 30.40 6.67 -7.99
N ALA A 582 31.32 5.72 -7.76
CA ALA A 582 32.17 5.72 -6.57
C ALA A 582 33.12 6.94 -6.52
N SER A 583 33.39 7.57 -7.67
CA SER A 583 34.24 8.77 -7.79
C SER A 583 33.57 10.07 -7.37
N GLU A 584 32.23 10.12 -7.34
CA GLU A 584 31.46 11.35 -7.02
C GLU A 584 31.15 11.47 -5.52
N THR A 585 31.57 10.50 -4.70
CA THR A 585 30.99 10.32 -3.36
C THR A 585 31.91 10.60 -2.17
N TYR A 586 31.24 11.02 -1.10
CA TYR A 586 31.65 10.92 0.30
C TYR A 586 32.50 9.65 0.59
N PRO A 587 33.80 9.79 0.96
CA PRO A 587 34.70 8.65 1.15
C PRO A 587 34.18 7.57 2.11
N GLN A 588 33.35 7.94 3.09
CA GLN A 588 32.76 7.03 4.07
C GLN A 588 31.80 5.98 3.49
N TYR A 589 31.30 6.17 2.26
CA TYR A 589 30.38 5.22 1.60
C TYR A 589 31.02 4.47 0.43
N SER A 590 32.30 4.71 0.13
CA SER A 590 32.99 4.15 -1.04
C SER A 590 32.91 2.61 -1.13
N SER A 591 33.16 1.90 -0.03
CA SER A 591 33.07 0.43 0.03
C SER A 591 31.65 -0.09 -0.18
N LEU A 592 30.66 0.60 0.42
CA LEU A 592 29.24 0.27 0.23
C LEU A 592 28.81 0.47 -1.22
N LEU A 593 29.20 1.58 -1.85
CA LEU A 593 28.85 1.89 -3.23
C LEU A 593 29.45 0.88 -4.20
N ALA A 594 30.72 0.50 -4.00
CA ALA A 594 31.36 -0.53 -4.81
C ALA A 594 30.63 -1.88 -4.71
N GLU A 595 30.09 -2.22 -3.54
CA GLU A 595 29.25 -3.41 -3.37
C GLU A 595 27.86 -3.24 -4.01
N MET A 596 27.18 -2.10 -3.80
CA MET A 596 25.84 -1.84 -4.34
C MET A 596 25.80 -1.76 -5.88
N GLN A 597 26.89 -1.31 -6.52
CA GLN A 597 27.01 -1.26 -7.98
C GLN A 597 27.04 -2.64 -8.64
N GLN A 598 27.27 -3.72 -7.88
CA GLN A 598 27.19 -5.10 -8.38
C GLN A 598 25.74 -5.57 -8.56
N TYR A 599 24.78 -4.88 -7.93
CA TYR A 599 23.37 -5.23 -8.02
C TYR A 599 22.73 -4.63 -9.27
N GLY A 600 21.82 -5.39 -9.89
CA GLY A 600 21.01 -4.89 -10.99
C GLY A 600 20.04 -3.79 -10.55
N ARG A 601 19.42 -3.11 -11.52
CA ARG A 601 18.43 -2.04 -11.30
C ARG A 601 17.04 -2.59 -10.95
N VAL A 602 16.97 -3.60 -10.09
CA VAL A 602 15.71 -4.22 -9.64
C VAL A 602 15.53 -3.94 -8.16
N ILE A 603 14.49 -3.18 -7.80
CA ILE A 603 14.19 -2.84 -6.41
C ILE A 603 12.85 -3.49 -6.03
N GLY A 604 12.92 -4.55 -5.25
CA GLY A 604 11.76 -5.26 -4.73
C GLY A 604 11.21 -4.59 -3.47
N THR A 605 9.98 -4.09 -3.53
CA THR A 605 9.30 -3.42 -2.40
C THR A 605 8.01 -4.12 -2.01
N SER A 606 7.68 -4.08 -0.72
CA SER A 606 6.43 -4.69 -0.21
C SER A 606 5.17 -3.93 -0.66
N LYS A 607 5.31 -2.62 -0.90
CA LYS A 607 4.26 -1.70 -1.39
C LYS A 607 4.66 -1.14 -2.76
N ARG A 608 3.70 -0.53 -3.47
CA ARG A 608 4.03 0.32 -4.63
C ARG A 608 4.97 1.44 -4.17
N CYS A 609 5.88 1.84 -5.04
CA CYS A 609 6.84 2.91 -4.78
C CYS A 609 6.10 4.24 -4.56
N CYS A 610 6.56 5.10 -3.65
CA CYS A 610 5.96 6.43 -3.56
C CYS A 610 6.28 7.25 -4.82
N PRO A 611 5.43 8.24 -5.20
CA PRO A 611 5.69 9.08 -6.37
C PRO A 611 7.08 9.71 -6.37
N VAL A 612 7.54 10.20 -5.21
CA VAL A 612 8.86 10.84 -5.08
C VAL A 612 9.98 9.86 -5.42
N CYS A 613 9.91 8.64 -4.88
CA CYS A 613 10.91 7.61 -5.17
C CYS A 613 10.82 7.12 -6.63
N ALA A 614 9.61 6.99 -7.19
CA ALA A 614 9.44 6.59 -8.59
C ALA A 614 10.03 7.63 -9.55
N ALA A 615 9.75 8.92 -9.32
CA ALA A 615 10.34 10.02 -10.07
C ALA A 615 11.87 10.05 -9.90
N LEU A 616 12.37 9.90 -8.68
CA LEU A 616 13.80 9.84 -8.40
C LEU A 616 14.48 8.72 -9.20
N LEU A 617 13.93 7.50 -9.16
CA LEU A 617 14.46 6.35 -9.89
C LEU A 617 14.45 6.57 -11.40
N SER A 618 13.43 7.26 -11.94
CA SER A 618 13.38 7.67 -13.33
C SER A 618 14.48 8.67 -13.67
N ILE A 619 14.66 9.71 -12.85
CA ILE A 619 15.64 10.79 -13.06
C ILE A 619 17.09 10.27 -12.97
N ILE A 620 17.39 9.39 -12.00
CA ILE A 620 18.75 8.85 -11.83
C ILE A 620 19.10 7.74 -12.83
N THR A 621 18.14 7.28 -13.63
CA THR A 621 18.42 6.33 -14.72
C THR A 621 19.23 7.07 -15.80
N PRO A 622 20.50 6.67 -16.07
CA PRO A 622 21.33 7.38 -17.02
C PRO A 622 20.68 7.45 -18.41
N GLN A 623 20.70 8.64 -19.00
CA GLN A 623 20.30 8.82 -20.39
C GLN A 623 21.23 7.97 -21.28
N GLY A 624 20.67 7.00 -21.98
CA GLY A 624 21.42 6.08 -22.85
C GLY A 624 21.69 4.68 -22.29
N THR A 625 21.42 4.43 -21.01
CA THR A 625 21.33 3.03 -20.53
C THR A 625 19.98 2.45 -20.91
N ALA A 626 19.96 1.27 -21.53
CA ALA A 626 18.72 0.62 -21.97
C ALA A 626 17.86 0.06 -20.83
N GLN A 627 18.34 0.08 -19.58
CA GLN A 627 17.66 -0.58 -18.45
C GLN A 627 17.20 0.42 -17.39
N PRO A 628 15.90 0.78 -17.35
CA PRO A 628 15.34 1.55 -16.24
C PRO A 628 15.30 0.72 -14.96
N PHE A 629 15.05 1.39 -13.83
CA PHE A 629 14.74 0.68 -12.59
C PHE A 629 13.43 -0.10 -12.70
N LEU A 630 13.49 -1.40 -12.46
CA LEU A 630 12.30 -2.25 -12.32
C LEU A 630 11.72 -2.07 -10.91
N ILE A 631 10.55 -1.46 -10.85
CA ILE A 631 9.76 -1.25 -9.63
C ILE A 631 8.34 -1.79 -9.82
N ARG A 632 7.64 -2.05 -8.72
CA ARG A 632 6.23 -2.54 -8.71
C ARG A 632 5.19 -1.47 -9.13
N GLY A 633 5.63 -0.39 -9.78
CA GLY A 633 4.85 0.80 -10.06
C GLY A 633 4.75 1.79 -8.89
N SER A 634 4.05 2.90 -9.11
CA SER A 634 3.88 3.97 -8.14
C SER A 634 2.45 4.01 -7.57
N HIS A 635 2.29 4.37 -6.29
CA HIS A 635 0.98 4.73 -5.74
C HIS A 635 0.64 6.20 -6.05
N ARG A 636 -0.63 6.58 -5.96
CA ARG A 636 -1.08 7.92 -6.39
C ARG A 636 -0.79 9.04 -5.37
N THR A 637 -0.72 8.69 -4.09
CA THR A 637 -0.56 9.68 -3.02
C THR A 637 0.91 10.06 -2.83
N ILE A 638 1.24 11.35 -2.85
CA ILE A 638 2.59 11.82 -2.50
C ILE A 638 2.72 11.77 -0.98
N SER A 639 3.74 11.06 -0.46
CA SER A 639 4.06 11.02 0.96
C SER A 639 5.38 11.72 1.24
N SER A 640 5.59 12.15 2.49
CA SER A 640 6.84 12.78 2.91
C SER A 640 8.01 11.82 2.76
N CYS A 641 8.92 12.14 1.84
CA CYS A 641 10.10 11.35 1.54
C CYS A 641 11.33 12.23 1.68
N THR A 642 12.28 11.81 2.50
CA THR A 642 13.58 12.48 2.57
C THR A 642 14.58 11.77 1.68
N LEU A 643 15.34 12.55 0.92
CA LEU A 643 16.41 12.04 0.07
C LEU A 643 17.66 11.79 0.93
N PRO A 644 18.49 10.78 0.61
CA PRO A 644 19.79 10.64 1.25
C PRO A 644 20.68 11.86 1.04
N ASP A 645 21.52 12.20 2.03
CA ASP A 645 22.43 13.34 1.97
C ASP A 645 23.48 13.24 0.84
N TRP A 646 23.73 12.03 0.32
CA TRP A 646 24.59 11.79 -0.84
C TRP A 646 23.88 11.94 -2.19
N THR A 647 22.60 12.32 -2.21
CA THR A 647 21.88 12.50 -3.47
C THR A 647 22.50 13.68 -4.23
N PRO A 648 22.97 13.50 -5.48
CA PRO A 648 23.64 14.57 -6.20
C PRO A 648 22.73 15.81 -6.35
N PRO A 649 23.23 17.04 -6.14
CA PRO A 649 22.41 18.26 -6.17
C PRO A 649 21.61 18.45 -7.47
N ARG A 650 22.15 18.01 -8.61
CA ARG A 650 21.46 18.03 -9.91
C ARG A 650 20.16 17.21 -9.90
N ILE A 651 20.16 16.06 -9.23
CA ILE A 651 18.99 15.17 -9.13
C ILE A 651 17.92 15.79 -8.23
N VAL A 652 18.36 16.41 -7.13
CA VAL A 652 17.46 17.16 -6.23
C VAL A 652 16.76 18.29 -6.99
N LYS A 653 17.49 19.05 -7.81
CA LYS A 653 16.92 20.12 -8.65
C LYS A 653 15.87 19.61 -9.64
N GLU A 654 16.16 18.50 -10.33
CA GLU A 654 15.20 17.88 -11.26
C GLU A 654 13.94 17.38 -10.54
N LEU A 655 14.08 16.81 -9.34
CA LEU A 655 12.93 16.42 -8.52
C LEU A 655 12.09 17.61 -8.08
N ILE A 656 12.73 18.69 -7.63
CA ILE A 656 12.02 19.92 -7.24
C ILE A 656 11.28 20.48 -8.45
N LYS A 657 11.88 20.48 -9.64
CA LYS A 657 11.21 20.90 -10.87
C LYS A 657 9.99 20.01 -11.16
N HIS A 658 10.18 18.68 -11.13
CA HIS A 658 9.14 17.70 -11.42
C HIS A 658 7.89 17.84 -10.53
N PHE A 659 8.07 18.07 -9.23
CA PHE A 659 6.94 18.24 -8.29
C PHE A 659 6.51 19.69 -8.10
N GLY A 660 7.41 20.64 -8.34
CA GLY A 660 7.16 22.07 -8.18
C GLY A 660 6.20 22.61 -9.23
N GLU A 661 6.25 22.11 -10.46
CA GLU A 661 5.33 22.51 -11.54
C GLU A 661 3.87 22.15 -11.22
N PRO A 662 3.51 20.88 -10.92
CA PRO A 662 2.15 20.53 -10.48
C PRO A 662 1.72 21.23 -9.19
N LEU A 663 2.63 21.36 -8.21
CA LEU A 663 2.32 22.04 -6.95
C LEU A 663 1.95 23.51 -7.18
N ARG A 664 2.68 24.21 -8.05
CA ARG A 664 2.38 25.58 -8.45
C ARG A 664 1.00 25.68 -9.08
N GLU A 665 0.66 24.75 -9.95
CA GLU A 665 -0.65 24.71 -10.60
C GLU A 665 -1.77 24.52 -9.57
N GLU A 666 -1.64 23.55 -8.67
CA GLU A 666 -2.64 23.29 -7.63
C GLU A 666 -2.79 24.46 -6.65
N ILE A 667 -1.70 25.13 -6.29
CA ILE A 667 -1.78 26.37 -5.50
C ILE A 667 -2.48 27.48 -6.30
N GLY A 668 -2.19 27.61 -7.60
CA GLY A 668 -2.87 28.55 -8.49
C GLY A 668 -4.37 28.31 -8.56
N ARG A 669 -4.80 27.05 -8.73
CA ARG A 669 -6.21 26.64 -8.68
C ARG A 669 -6.81 27.00 -7.32
N LEU A 670 -6.13 26.69 -6.22
CA LEU A 670 -6.60 27.03 -4.88
C LEU A 670 -6.76 28.56 -4.70
N MET A 671 -5.84 29.37 -5.23
CA MET A 671 -5.94 30.84 -5.20
C MET A 671 -7.13 31.37 -6.02
N GLU A 672 -7.42 30.76 -7.17
CA GLU A 672 -8.57 31.09 -8.01
C GLU A 672 -9.90 30.76 -7.31
N HIS A 673 -10.00 29.56 -6.72
CA HIS A 673 -11.18 29.10 -5.97
C HIS A 673 -11.43 29.91 -4.70
N THR A 674 -10.37 30.42 -4.05
CA THR A 674 -10.50 31.27 -2.87
C THR A 674 -10.81 32.74 -3.22
N HIS A 675 -10.85 33.10 -4.51
CA HIS A 675 -10.97 34.47 -4.99
C HIS A 675 -9.96 35.43 -4.34
N TRP A 676 -8.76 34.92 -4.04
CA TRP A 676 -7.76 35.62 -3.21
C TRP A 676 -7.40 37.02 -3.72
N ALA A 677 -7.26 37.17 -5.03
CA ALA A 677 -7.12 38.48 -5.64
C ALA A 677 -8.26 38.69 -6.63
N PRO A 678 -9.05 39.78 -6.49
CA PRO A 678 -10.10 40.12 -7.44
C PRO A 678 -9.54 40.06 -8.85
N LEU A 679 -10.28 39.43 -9.77
CA LEU A 679 -10.00 39.53 -11.19
C LEU A 679 -10.08 41.02 -11.53
N LYS A 680 -8.92 41.69 -11.58
CA LYS A 680 -8.80 42.95 -12.30
C LYS A 680 -8.94 42.59 -13.77
N TYR A 681 -10.17 42.38 -14.21
CA TYR A 681 -10.51 42.48 -15.61
C TYR A 681 -10.00 43.87 -16.01
N SER A 682 -8.86 43.91 -16.71
CA SER A 682 -8.51 45.09 -17.48
C SER A 682 -9.70 45.24 -18.42
N PRO A 683 -10.56 46.26 -18.26
CA PRO A 683 -11.75 46.38 -19.08
C PRO A 683 -11.27 46.32 -20.52
N SER A 684 -11.73 45.31 -21.26
CA SER A 684 -11.34 45.08 -22.64
C SER A 684 -11.48 46.42 -23.37
N THR A 685 -10.36 47.04 -23.69
CA THR A 685 -10.29 48.36 -24.34
C THR A 685 -10.75 48.30 -25.80
N GLY A 686 -11.33 47.17 -26.25
CA GLY A 686 -11.50 46.85 -27.67
C GLY A 686 -12.91 46.65 -28.23
N SER A 687 -14.01 46.75 -27.47
CA SER A 687 -15.34 46.39 -28.03
C SER A 687 -16.43 47.47 -27.98
N SER A 688 -16.19 48.63 -27.38
CA SER A 688 -17.22 49.70 -27.33
C SER A 688 -17.21 50.67 -28.53
N ALA A 689 -16.35 50.47 -29.53
CA ALA A 689 -16.17 51.43 -30.63
C ALA A 689 -16.87 51.08 -31.97
N LEU A 690 -17.60 49.96 -32.09
CA LEU A 690 -18.21 49.56 -33.38
C LEU A 690 -19.74 49.40 -33.41
N SER A 691 -20.47 49.83 -32.38
CA SER A 691 -21.95 49.67 -32.34
C SER A 691 -22.76 50.98 -32.40
N ALA A 692 -22.27 52.01 -33.11
CA ALA A 692 -22.96 53.31 -33.20
C ALA A 692 -23.17 53.88 -34.63
N THR A 693 -22.84 53.16 -35.70
CA THR A 693 -23.02 53.67 -37.08
C THR A 693 -23.55 52.62 -38.06
N SER A 694 -24.80 52.18 -37.89
CA SER A 694 -25.59 51.64 -39.03
C SER A 694 -27.11 51.79 -38.87
N LEU A 695 -27.58 52.96 -38.46
CA LEU A 695 -29.00 53.36 -38.63
C LEU A 695 -29.11 54.31 -39.82
N GLY A 696 -28.94 53.75 -41.03
CA GLY A 696 -29.15 54.41 -42.31
C GLY A 696 -30.38 53.85 -43.00
N ARG A 697 -31.43 54.68 -43.07
CA ARG A 697 -32.70 54.56 -43.82
C ARG A 697 -32.70 53.54 -44.97
N ARG A 698 -33.68 52.64 -44.97
CA ARG A 698 -34.22 52.02 -46.19
C ARG A 698 -35.70 52.40 -46.36
N LEU A 699 -35.98 53.05 -47.49
CA LEU A 699 -37.31 53.26 -48.09
C LEU A 699 -37.82 51.94 -48.71
N PRO A 700 -39.15 51.79 -48.91
CA PRO A 700 -39.76 50.54 -49.30
C PRO A 700 -39.59 50.28 -50.80
N VAL A 701 -39.15 49.07 -51.16
CA VAL A 701 -39.15 48.59 -52.54
C VAL A 701 -40.20 47.51 -52.70
N ASN A 702 -41.04 47.77 -53.69
CA ASN A 702 -42.15 46.99 -54.22
C ASN A 702 -41.71 45.59 -54.67
N THR A 703 -42.43 44.58 -54.22
CA THR A 703 -42.25 43.18 -54.64
C THR A 703 -42.86 42.97 -56.02
N LYS A 704 -42.05 42.60 -57.02
CA LYS A 704 -42.53 41.94 -58.25
C LYS A 704 -41.88 40.56 -58.36
N VAL A 705 -42.77 39.57 -58.39
CA VAL A 705 -42.53 38.15 -58.60
C VAL A 705 -42.07 37.90 -60.04
N VAL A 706 -41.00 37.11 -60.20
CA VAL A 706 -40.77 36.29 -61.40
C VAL A 706 -40.22 34.95 -60.94
N MET A 707 -41.00 33.89 -61.19
CA MET A 707 -40.59 32.49 -61.12
C MET A 707 -39.78 32.14 -62.37
N ILE A 708 -38.67 31.43 -62.23
CA ILE A 708 -38.18 30.45 -63.22
C ILE A 708 -37.56 29.27 -62.45
N GLU A 709 -38.15 28.09 -62.66
CA GLU A 709 -37.70 26.76 -62.27
C GLU A 709 -36.70 26.19 -63.32
N PRO A 710 -36.06 25.03 -63.07
CA PRO A 710 -34.70 24.70 -63.49
C PRO A 710 -34.64 23.89 -64.79
N GLU A 711 -33.44 23.76 -65.37
CA GLU A 711 -33.14 22.60 -66.22
C GLU A 711 -31.64 22.25 -66.23
N TRP A 712 -31.41 20.94 -66.30
CA TRP A 712 -30.17 20.21 -66.14
C TRP A 712 -29.27 20.29 -67.38
N THR A 713 -27.96 20.21 -67.17
CA THR A 713 -27.07 19.19 -67.79
C THR A 713 -25.78 19.05 -67.00
#